data_AF-A0A1H0I8K1-F1
#
_entry.id   AF-A0A1H0I8K1-F1
#
_cell.length_a   1.000
_cell.length_b   1.000
_cell.length_c   1.000
_cell.angle_alpha   90.00
_cell.angle_beta   90.00
_cell.angle_gamma   90.00
#
_symmetry.space_group_name_H-M   'P 1'
#
loop_
_entity.id
_entity.type
_entity.pdbx_description
1 polymer ?
#
loop_
_entity_poly.entity_id
_entity_poly.type
_entity_poly.pdbx_seq_one_letter_code
_entity_poly.pdbx_strand_id
1 'polypeptide(L)'
;MSDSIKHECGIAFIRLLKPLSYYQEKYGTALWGLNKLYLLMEKQHNRGQDGAGIATIKLDVKPGHRYISRYRSMAQNAVADIFGYVQSKFVDIQNETPELMQDAEWLKNNVSFIGEVLLGHLRYGTHGQNSIENCHPFLRQNNWMTRNLVIAGNFNMTNVEELLEQLYELGQHPKEKADTVTVLEKIGHFLDDENQELFDAYKKEGLDNVEITHKISEGLDIAKILRRSAKNWDGGYAISGIVGNGDAFVLRDPSGIRPAFYYADDEIVVAASERPAIQTAFNIPFKDVKEIEPGHALIVKKSGKVTQEVFRDPQEKRACSFERIYFSRGSDADIYKERKQLGALLCDQILKAVSADLKNTVFSFIPNTAEVSFYGMVEGLHSYIRGVQKDTLLNRKEQLNDQELDELLSMNPRVEKLAIKDVKLRTFITQDADRQDMVAHVYDTTYGIIKNNTDTLVAIDDSIVRGTTLKQSIIKIIDRLHPKKIIIVSSAPQIRYPDCYGIDMSKMGQFVAFEAAIQLLKERGMEHIIEEVYQKCKASLLLPKEEIVNHVKDIYRPFTQEEISAQITKIITPANINAEVEVIYQTLDNLHVACPDHTGDWYFSGNYPTPGGNKVVIKAFVNWKEGSNQRAY
;
A
#
# COMPACT_ATOMS: atom_id res chain seq x y z
N MET A 1 2.89 15.81 11.94
CA MET A 1 2.60 14.67 11.04
C MET A 1 3.13 13.44 11.74
N SER A 2 2.37 12.38 12.07
CA SER A 2 3.01 11.04 12.21
C SER A 2 3.86 10.88 10.96
N ASP A 3 5.15 10.55 11.08
CA ASP A 3 6.09 10.55 9.96
C ASP A 3 5.40 9.87 8.78
N SER A 4 4.93 10.65 7.80
CA SER A 4 3.99 10.13 6.82
C SER A 4 4.80 9.20 5.96
N ILE A 5 4.67 7.89 6.21
CA ILE A 5 5.22 6.88 5.32
C ILE A 5 4.60 7.20 3.95
N LYS A 6 5.42 7.19 2.91
CA LYS A 6 5.00 7.49 1.55
C LYS A 6 4.57 6.17 0.91
N HIS A 7 3.32 6.10 0.47
CA HIS A 7 2.56 4.83 0.40
C HIS A 7 2.45 4.23 -0.99
N GLU A 8 1.98 3.00 -1.08
CA GLU A 8 1.95 2.23 -2.32
C GLU A 8 1.08 2.86 -3.42
N CYS A 9 1.39 2.55 -4.69
CA CYS A 9 0.60 2.92 -5.85
C CYS A 9 -0.76 2.16 -5.93
N GLY A 10 -1.73 2.70 -6.66
CA GLY A 10 -3.04 2.07 -6.92
C GLY A 10 -3.25 1.75 -8.39
N ILE A 11 -3.88 0.61 -8.69
CA ILE A 11 -4.27 0.19 -10.05
C ILE A 11 -5.79 0.25 -10.19
N ALA A 12 -6.27 0.68 -11.35
CA ALA A 12 -7.70 0.69 -11.70
C ALA A 12 -7.88 0.16 -13.14
N PHE A 13 -8.37 -1.06 -13.31
CA PHE A 13 -8.59 -1.68 -14.61
C PHE A 13 -10.08 -1.90 -14.86
N ILE A 14 -10.55 -1.56 -16.06
CA ILE A 14 -11.92 -1.79 -16.51
C ILE A 14 -11.91 -2.35 -17.94
N ARG A 15 -12.66 -3.42 -18.18
CA ARG A 15 -13.01 -3.95 -19.50
C ARG A 15 -14.53 -3.95 -19.66
N LEU A 16 -15.02 -3.30 -20.70
CA LEU A 16 -16.42 -3.30 -21.10
C LEU A 16 -16.73 -4.47 -22.04
N LEU A 17 -17.46 -5.49 -21.60
CA LEU A 17 -17.72 -6.70 -22.38
C LEU A 17 -18.80 -6.53 -23.46
N LYS A 18 -19.51 -5.39 -23.46
CA LYS A 18 -20.47 -5.00 -24.51
C LYS A 18 -19.92 -3.84 -25.36
N PRO A 19 -20.50 -3.56 -26.55
CA PRO A 19 -20.20 -2.35 -27.31
C PRO A 19 -20.59 -1.07 -26.56
N LEU A 20 -19.98 0.07 -26.88
CA LEU A 20 -20.28 1.35 -26.23
C LEU A 20 -21.75 1.78 -26.36
N SER A 21 -22.43 1.41 -27.46
CA SER A 21 -23.86 1.66 -27.66
C SER A 21 -24.74 1.02 -26.60
N TYR A 22 -24.38 -0.17 -26.11
CA TYR A 22 -25.09 -0.85 -25.02
C TYR A 22 -25.10 -0.01 -23.74
N TYR A 23 -23.94 0.54 -23.36
CA TYR A 23 -23.86 1.37 -22.15
C TYR A 23 -24.54 2.71 -22.32
N GLN A 24 -24.57 3.24 -23.54
CA GLN A 24 -25.34 4.43 -23.83
C GLN A 24 -26.85 4.18 -23.65
N GLU A 25 -27.37 3.10 -24.21
CA GLU A 25 -28.79 2.73 -24.08
C GLU A 25 -29.16 2.41 -22.61
N LYS A 26 -28.34 1.59 -21.94
CA LYS A 26 -28.65 1.12 -20.58
C LYS A 26 -28.38 2.18 -19.49
N TYR A 27 -27.28 2.92 -19.60
CA TYR A 27 -26.82 3.85 -18.56
C TYR A 27 -26.90 5.33 -18.97
N GLY A 28 -27.42 5.63 -20.16
CA GLY A 28 -27.65 6.99 -20.66
C GLY A 28 -26.41 7.69 -21.21
N THR A 29 -25.24 7.03 -21.29
CA THR A 29 -24.02 7.64 -21.84
C THR A 29 -23.00 6.61 -22.32
N ALA A 30 -22.37 6.88 -23.47
CA ALA A 30 -21.24 6.10 -23.98
C ALA A 30 -19.96 6.29 -23.13
N LEU A 31 -19.92 7.31 -22.26
CA LEU A 31 -18.79 7.61 -21.37
C LEU A 31 -18.85 6.85 -20.04
N TRP A 32 -19.79 5.92 -19.88
CA TRP A 32 -19.99 5.20 -18.62
C TRP A 32 -18.71 4.57 -18.07
N GLY A 33 -17.91 3.91 -18.92
CA GLY A 33 -16.63 3.33 -18.52
C GLY A 33 -15.61 4.36 -18.00
N LEU A 34 -15.55 5.55 -18.62
CA LEU A 34 -14.69 6.66 -18.17
C LEU A 34 -15.17 7.21 -16.82
N ASN A 35 -16.49 7.41 -16.65
CA ASN A 35 -17.07 7.87 -15.39
C ASN A 35 -16.79 6.87 -14.25
N LYS A 36 -16.86 5.57 -14.55
CA LYS A 36 -16.50 4.51 -13.60
C LYS A 36 -15.00 4.48 -13.31
N LEU A 37 -14.14 4.73 -14.30
CA LEU A 37 -12.69 4.83 -14.07
C LEU A 37 -12.36 5.99 -13.14
N TYR A 38 -12.96 7.17 -13.35
CA TYR A 38 -12.80 8.33 -12.46
C TYR A 38 -13.13 7.96 -11.01
N LEU A 39 -14.33 7.41 -10.80
CA LEU A 39 -14.79 7.03 -9.46
C LEU A 39 -13.89 5.95 -8.84
N LEU A 40 -13.46 4.97 -9.62
CA LEU A 40 -12.56 3.90 -9.16
C LEU A 40 -11.19 4.43 -8.75
N MET A 41 -10.66 5.43 -9.46
CA MET A 41 -9.40 6.09 -9.11
C MET A 41 -9.54 6.98 -7.87
N GLU A 42 -10.58 7.81 -7.79
CA GLU A 42 -10.85 8.66 -6.61
C GLU A 42 -11.03 7.83 -5.33
N LYS A 43 -11.69 6.67 -5.42
CA LYS A 43 -11.82 5.74 -4.29
C LYS A 43 -10.52 5.02 -3.93
N GLN A 44 -9.44 5.22 -4.67
CA GLN A 44 -8.09 4.74 -4.35
C GLN A 44 -7.10 5.90 -4.11
N HIS A 45 -7.57 7.13 -3.87
CA HIS A 45 -6.72 8.30 -3.64
C HIS A 45 -5.74 8.16 -2.44
N ASN A 46 -6.03 7.27 -1.50
CA ASN A 46 -5.12 6.91 -0.40
C ASN A 46 -3.85 6.17 -0.87
N ARG A 47 -3.86 5.63 -2.10
CA ARG A 47 -2.75 4.91 -2.76
C ARG A 47 -1.97 5.76 -3.75
N GLY A 48 -2.02 7.09 -3.64
CA GLY A 48 -1.21 7.94 -4.51
C GLY A 48 -1.76 9.34 -4.68
N GLN A 49 -0.94 10.32 -4.33
CA GLN A 49 -1.26 11.76 -4.45
C GLN A 49 -0.18 12.51 -5.23
N ASP A 50 0.96 11.87 -5.51
CA ASP A 50 2.11 12.53 -6.14
C ASP A 50 2.00 12.58 -7.66
N GLY A 51 1.17 11.73 -8.26
CA GLY A 51 0.83 11.73 -9.67
C GLY A 51 -0.20 10.68 -10.02
N ALA A 52 -0.72 10.73 -11.24
CA ALA A 52 -1.66 9.74 -11.75
C ALA A 52 -1.56 9.63 -13.28
N GLY A 53 -2.18 8.62 -13.86
CA GLY A 53 -2.34 8.53 -15.30
C GLY A 53 -3.43 7.56 -15.70
N ILE A 54 -3.88 7.69 -16.94
CA ILE A 54 -4.83 6.79 -17.56
C ILE A 54 -4.40 6.41 -18.97
N ALA A 55 -4.85 5.25 -19.41
CA ALA A 55 -4.78 4.78 -20.78
C ALA A 55 -6.10 4.13 -21.17
N THR A 56 -6.47 4.25 -22.44
CA THR A 56 -7.68 3.65 -23.00
C THR A 56 -7.37 3.02 -24.36
N ILE A 57 -8.01 1.88 -24.63
CA ILE A 57 -7.93 1.17 -25.90
C ILE A 57 -9.34 1.00 -26.46
N LYS A 58 -9.49 1.39 -27.72
CA LYS A 58 -10.67 1.13 -28.54
C LYS A 58 -10.52 -0.19 -29.29
N LEU A 59 -11.56 -1.00 -29.29
CA LEU A 59 -11.58 -2.26 -30.03
C LEU A 59 -12.06 -2.07 -31.48
N ASP A 60 -11.66 -2.97 -32.38
CA ASP A 60 -12.19 -3.05 -33.75
C ASP A 60 -12.06 -1.75 -34.56
N VAL A 61 -10.98 -1.00 -34.30
CA VAL A 61 -10.68 0.25 -34.99
C VAL A 61 -10.05 -0.04 -36.36
N LYS A 62 -10.51 0.67 -37.39
CA LYS A 62 -9.95 0.57 -38.75
C LYS A 62 -8.52 1.13 -38.80
N PRO A 63 -7.63 0.58 -39.64
CA PRO A 63 -6.30 1.16 -39.88
C PRO A 63 -6.38 2.67 -40.19
N GLY A 64 -5.36 3.42 -39.75
CA GLY A 64 -5.31 4.89 -39.89
C GLY A 64 -6.03 5.68 -38.79
N HIS A 65 -6.74 5.01 -37.87
CA HIS A 65 -7.42 5.68 -36.75
C HIS A 65 -6.70 5.42 -35.41
N ARG A 66 -6.76 6.39 -34.50
CA ARG A 66 -6.18 6.27 -33.16
C ARG A 66 -7.01 5.32 -32.30
N TYR A 67 -6.38 4.27 -31.80
CA TYR A 67 -7.01 3.28 -30.91
C TYR A 67 -6.47 3.32 -29.46
N ILE A 68 -5.22 3.78 -29.23
CA ILE A 68 -4.66 3.99 -27.88
C ILE A 68 -4.66 5.49 -27.54
N SER A 69 -5.17 5.86 -26.37
CA SER A 69 -4.98 7.20 -25.79
C SER A 69 -4.36 7.08 -24.40
N ARG A 70 -3.43 7.98 -24.06
CA ARG A 70 -2.75 8.01 -22.75
C ARG A 70 -2.55 9.44 -22.27
N TYR A 71 -2.79 9.70 -20.99
CA TYR A 71 -2.49 10.97 -20.33
C TYR A 71 -1.98 10.74 -18.91
N ARG A 72 -1.03 11.56 -18.47
CA ARG A 72 -0.38 11.47 -17.15
C ARG A 72 -0.31 12.86 -16.56
N SER A 73 -0.48 12.98 -15.25
CA SER A 73 -0.42 14.25 -14.53
C SER A 73 0.36 14.12 -13.23
N MET A 74 1.02 15.22 -12.87
CA MET A 74 1.75 15.46 -11.62
C MET A 74 1.13 16.62 -10.83
N ALA A 75 -0.05 17.09 -11.24
CA ALA A 75 -0.75 18.17 -10.55
C ALA A 75 -1.10 17.73 -9.11
N GLN A 76 -1.23 18.70 -8.21
CA GLN A 76 -1.58 18.44 -6.80
C GLN A 76 -2.88 17.62 -6.65
N ASN A 77 -3.81 17.77 -7.59
CA ASN A 77 -4.98 16.89 -7.74
C ASN A 77 -4.93 16.22 -9.12
N ALA A 78 -3.98 15.30 -9.30
CA ALA A 78 -3.68 14.68 -10.59
C ALA A 78 -4.89 13.96 -11.22
N VAL A 79 -5.73 13.31 -10.40
CA VAL A 79 -6.94 12.64 -10.91
C VAL A 79 -7.90 13.67 -11.51
N ALA A 80 -8.24 14.72 -10.76
CA ALA A 80 -9.12 15.78 -11.26
C ALA A 80 -8.55 16.48 -12.51
N ASP A 81 -7.24 16.72 -12.56
CA ASP A 81 -6.56 17.30 -13.72
C ASP A 81 -6.68 16.42 -14.98
N ILE A 82 -6.42 15.11 -14.84
CA ILE A 82 -6.57 14.14 -15.94
C ILE A 82 -8.01 14.13 -16.46
N PHE A 83 -8.99 14.02 -15.58
CA PHE A 83 -10.38 13.93 -16.01
C PHE A 83 -10.91 15.27 -16.50
N GLY A 84 -10.38 16.40 -16.04
CA GLY A 84 -10.62 17.71 -16.64
C GLY A 84 -10.12 17.79 -18.09
N TYR A 85 -8.89 17.33 -18.35
CA TYR A 85 -8.33 17.25 -19.71
C TYR A 85 -9.10 16.29 -20.63
N VAL A 86 -9.56 15.15 -20.10
CA VAL A 86 -10.37 14.20 -20.86
C VAL A 86 -11.74 14.81 -21.16
N GLN A 87 -12.41 15.38 -20.15
CA GLN A 87 -13.74 15.95 -20.28
C GLN A 87 -13.77 17.11 -21.28
N SER A 88 -12.71 17.94 -21.33
CA SER A 88 -12.63 19.07 -22.26
C SER A 88 -12.78 18.65 -23.73
N LYS A 89 -12.47 17.39 -24.07
CA LYS A 89 -12.63 16.85 -25.43
C LYS A 89 -14.08 16.56 -25.82
N PHE A 90 -14.96 16.45 -24.82
CA PHE A 90 -16.39 16.20 -25.00
C PHE A 90 -17.22 17.47 -24.82
N VAL A 91 -16.68 18.49 -24.14
CA VAL A 91 -17.37 19.77 -23.88
C VAL A 91 -17.75 20.48 -25.19
N ASP A 92 -16.83 20.57 -26.15
CA ASP A 92 -17.10 21.25 -27.43
C ASP A 92 -18.22 20.53 -28.21
N ILE A 93 -18.19 19.20 -28.24
CA ILE A 93 -19.23 18.38 -28.89
C ILE A 93 -20.57 18.57 -28.17
N GLN A 94 -20.57 18.55 -26.84
CA GLN A 94 -21.79 18.74 -26.03
C GLN A 94 -22.43 20.12 -26.26
N ASN A 95 -21.63 21.16 -26.51
CA ASN A 95 -22.09 22.54 -26.69
C ASN A 95 -22.50 22.83 -28.14
N GLU A 96 -21.72 22.34 -29.11
CA GLU A 96 -21.90 22.68 -30.53
C GLU A 96 -22.78 21.67 -31.28
N THR A 97 -22.69 20.38 -30.93
CA THR A 97 -23.33 19.26 -31.65
C THR A 97 -23.82 18.16 -30.68
N PRO A 98 -24.79 18.49 -29.80
CA PRO A 98 -25.23 17.59 -28.72
C PRO A 98 -25.80 16.25 -29.22
N GLU A 99 -26.33 16.19 -30.44
CA GLU A 99 -26.78 14.94 -31.06
C GLU A 99 -25.64 13.91 -31.22
N LEU A 100 -24.40 14.36 -31.46
CA LEU A 100 -23.25 13.46 -31.63
C LEU A 100 -22.80 12.85 -30.30
N MET A 101 -23.14 13.46 -29.16
CA MET A 101 -22.96 12.85 -27.84
C MET A 101 -23.85 11.62 -27.64
N GLN A 102 -24.91 11.48 -28.44
CA GLN A 102 -25.79 10.33 -28.47
C GLN A 102 -25.42 9.31 -29.56
N ASP A 103 -24.27 9.45 -30.22
CA ASP A 103 -23.80 8.47 -31.19
C ASP A 103 -22.50 7.82 -30.69
N ALA A 104 -22.65 6.67 -30.02
CA ALA A 104 -21.51 5.91 -29.49
C ALA A 104 -20.49 5.52 -30.56
N GLU A 105 -20.92 5.22 -31.79
CA GLU A 105 -20.01 4.81 -32.87
C GLU A 105 -19.24 6.01 -33.41
N TRP A 106 -19.93 7.15 -33.59
CA TRP A 106 -19.28 8.39 -33.97
C TRP A 106 -18.27 8.84 -32.91
N LEU A 107 -18.64 8.82 -31.63
CA LEU A 107 -17.73 9.15 -30.53
C LEU A 107 -16.50 8.23 -30.54
N LYS A 108 -16.72 6.92 -30.69
CA LYS A 108 -15.63 5.93 -30.79
C LYS A 108 -14.69 6.22 -31.94
N ASN A 109 -15.18 6.64 -33.10
CA ASN A 109 -14.34 6.88 -34.27
C ASN A 109 -13.62 8.22 -34.22
N ASN A 110 -14.21 9.25 -33.61
CA ASN A 110 -13.74 10.64 -33.74
C ASN A 110 -13.11 11.23 -32.48
N VAL A 111 -13.40 10.71 -31.29
CA VAL A 111 -12.97 11.32 -30.02
C VAL A 111 -11.93 10.46 -29.32
N SER A 112 -10.83 11.04 -28.82
CA SER A 112 -9.83 10.30 -28.04
C SER A 112 -10.30 10.01 -26.61
N PHE A 113 -9.65 9.08 -25.91
CA PHE A 113 -9.96 8.63 -24.54
C PHE A 113 -11.25 7.84 -24.33
N ILE A 114 -12.18 7.81 -25.27
CA ILE A 114 -13.26 6.82 -25.25
C ILE A 114 -12.72 5.45 -25.70
N GLY A 115 -13.17 4.35 -25.09
CA GLY A 115 -12.75 2.99 -25.42
C GLY A 115 -13.32 1.95 -24.46
N GLU A 116 -13.13 0.67 -24.80
CA GLU A 116 -13.70 -0.48 -24.07
C GLU A 116 -12.69 -1.18 -23.14
N VAL A 117 -11.42 -0.81 -23.20
CA VAL A 117 -10.38 -1.26 -22.24
C VAL A 117 -9.75 -0.03 -21.63
N LEU A 118 -9.80 0.08 -20.31
CA LEU A 118 -9.36 1.26 -19.57
C LEU A 118 -8.41 0.85 -18.44
N LEU A 119 -7.35 1.61 -18.27
CA LEU A 119 -6.36 1.43 -17.21
C LEU A 119 -6.04 2.78 -16.59
N GLY A 120 -6.20 2.88 -15.28
CA GLY A 120 -5.81 4.00 -14.46
C GLY A 120 -4.74 3.58 -13.46
N HIS A 121 -3.95 4.55 -13.04
CA HIS A 121 -2.94 4.37 -12.02
C HIS A 121 -2.82 5.61 -11.14
N LEU A 122 -2.72 5.39 -9.83
CA LEU A 122 -2.37 6.41 -8.86
C LEU A 122 -0.96 6.15 -8.38
N ARG A 123 -0.10 7.17 -8.48
CA ARG A 123 1.29 7.09 -8.10
C ARG A 123 1.50 7.82 -6.79
N TYR A 124 2.23 7.17 -5.92
CA TYR A 124 2.98 7.83 -4.88
C TYR A 124 4.45 7.84 -5.29
N GLY A 125 5.10 8.99 -5.19
CA GLY A 125 6.51 9.15 -5.45
C GLY A 125 7.31 8.63 -4.26
N THR A 126 7.94 7.47 -4.41
CA THR A 126 9.08 7.11 -3.58
C THR A 126 10.25 8.04 -3.89
N HIS A 127 11.18 8.23 -2.94
CA HIS A 127 12.31 9.15 -3.03
C HIS A 127 12.97 9.22 -4.43
N GLY A 128 13.02 10.43 -5.02
CA GLY A 128 13.53 10.68 -6.38
C GLY A 128 12.98 12.00 -6.94
N GLN A 129 13.48 12.47 -8.08
CA GLN A 129 12.86 13.61 -8.77
C GLN A 129 11.43 13.23 -9.19
N ASN A 130 10.45 13.98 -8.71
CA ASN A 130 9.05 13.74 -9.04
C ASN A 130 8.82 14.15 -10.51
N SER A 131 8.96 13.21 -11.43
CA SER A 131 8.86 13.41 -12.87
C SER A 131 7.63 12.71 -13.44
N ILE A 132 7.02 13.33 -14.46
CA ILE A 132 5.97 12.71 -15.26
C ILE A 132 6.44 11.40 -15.92
N GLU A 133 7.75 11.23 -16.14
CA GLU A 133 8.29 10.00 -16.72
C GLU A 133 8.14 8.80 -15.79
N ASN A 134 8.06 9.04 -14.48
CA ASN A 134 7.83 8.00 -13.49
C ASN A 134 6.33 7.66 -13.31
N CYS A 135 5.42 8.40 -13.95
CA CYS A 135 3.99 8.10 -13.89
C CYS A 135 3.60 6.99 -14.85
N HIS A 136 2.85 6.04 -14.34
CA HIS A 136 2.14 5.04 -15.13
C HIS A 136 0.84 5.64 -15.69
N PRO A 137 0.21 5.01 -16.69
CA PRO A 137 0.69 3.83 -17.43
C PRO A 137 1.89 4.12 -18.34
N PHE A 138 2.80 3.16 -18.47
CA PHE A 138 3.84 3.18 -19.50
C PHE A 138 3.32 2.60 -20.80
N LEU A 139 3.83 3.06 -21.94
CA LEU A 139 3.39 2.64 -23.26
C LEU A 139 4.62 2.29 -24.11
N ARG A 140 4.67 1.04 -24.57
CA ARG A 140 5.57 0.56 -25.62
C ARG A 140 4.81 0.54 -26.94
N GLN A 141 5.30 1.30 -27.93
CA GLN A 141 4.62 1.49 -29.20
C GLN A 141 5.24 0.66 -30.32
N ASN A 142 4.40 0.13 -31.20
CA ASN A 142 4.78 -0.57 -32.42
C ASN A 142 3.72 -0.30 -33.52
N ASN A 143 4.10 -0.45 -34.80
CA ASN A 143 3.13 -0.36 -35.90
C ASN A 143 2.15 -1.55 -35.91
N TRP A 144 2.56 -2.72 -35.43
CA TRP A 144 1.67 -3.86 -35.23
C TRP A 144 0.89 -3.73 -33.93
N MET A 145 -0.43 -3.66 -34.03
CA MET A 145 -1.34 -3.51 -32.89
C MET A 145 -1.08 -4.54 -31.79
N THR A 146 -0.85 -5.80 -32.16
CA THR A 146 -0.58 -6.94 -31.27
C THR A 146 0.80 -6.91 -30.58
N ARG A 147 1.67 -5.93 -30.92
CA ARG A 147 2.98 -5.71 -30.28
C ARG A 147 3.03 -4.44 -29.41
N ASN A 148 1.94 -3.67 -29.37
CA ASN A 148 1.82 -2.54 -28.46
C ASN A 148 1.48 -3.03 -27.06
N LEU A 149 2.08 -2.43 -26.03
CA LEU A 149 1.86 -2.80 -24.63
C LEU A 149 1.74 -1.56 -23.76
N VAL A 150 0.66 -1.50 -22.97
CA VAL A 150 0.45 -0.54 -21.89
C VAL A 150 0.63 -1.27 -20.57
N ILE A 151 1.33 -0.70 -19.60
CA ILE A 151 1.53 -1.31 -18.28
C ILE A 151 1.36 -0.30 -17.15
N ALA A 152 0.69 -0.71 -16.08
CA ALA A 152 0.65 -0.01 -14.81
C ALA A 152 0.76 -1.01 -13.66
N GLY A 153 1.34 -0.62 -12.53
CA GLY A 153 1.41 -1.55 -11.42
C GLY A 153 1.92 -0.94 -10.14
N ASN A 154 1.57 -1.61 -9.05
CA ASN A 154 2.16 -1.41 -7.73
C ASN A 154 3.19 -2.50 -7.54
N PHE A 155 4.44 -2.22 -7.89
CA PHE A 155 5.51 -3.19 -7.78
C PHE A 155 6.82 -2.54 -7.39
N ASN A 156 7.64 -3.35 -6.74
CA ASN A 156 9.05 -3.07 -6.55
C ASN A 156 9.82 -4.38 -6.70
N MET A 157 10.75 -4.41 -7.66
CA MET A 157 11.62 -5.55 -7.90
C MET A 157 12.89 -5.40 -7.06
N THR A 158 13.30 -6.45 -6.37
CA THR A 158 14.50 -6.47 -5.52
C THR A 158 15.76 -6.83 -6.31
N ASN A 159 15.60 -7.39 -7.51
CA ASN A 159 16.68 -7.86 -8.37
C ASN A 159 16.76 -7.14 -9.72
N VAL A 160 16.45 -5.84 -9.75
CA VAL A 160 16.47 -5.00 -10.97
C VAL A 160 17.79 -5.10 -11.73
N GLU A 161 18.93 -5.13 -11.02
CA GLU A 161 20.26 -5.22 -11.65
C GLU A 161 20.43 -6.51 -12.47
N GLU A 162 19.97 -7.64 -11.93
CA GLU A 162 20.02 -8.94 -12.61
C GLU A 162 19.05 -8.98 -13.80
N LEU A 163 17.86 -8.38 -13.64
CA LEU A 163 16.87 -8.32 -14.70
C LEU A 163 17.31 -7.41 -15.85
N LEU A 164 18.04 -6.35 -15.54
CA LEU A 164 18.62 -5.43 -16.52
C LEU A 164 19.76 -6.08 -17.30
N GLU A 165 20.64 -6.81 -16.63
CA GLU A 165 21.72 -7.58 -17.29
C GLU A 165 21.15 -8.58 -18.30
N GLN A 166 20.06 -9.26 -17.94
CA GLN A 166 19.35 -10.16 -18.86
C GLN A 166 18.82 -9.44 -20.12
N LEU A 167 18.41 -8.16 -20.00
CA LEU A 167 18.02 -7.39 -21.18
C LEU A 167 19.23 -7.06 -22.06
N TYR A 168 20.39 -6.77 -21.46
CA TYR A 168 21.63 -6.55 -22.22
C TYR A 168 22.12 -7.82 -22.92
N GLU A 169 22.05 -8.98 -22.25
CA GLU A 169 22.37 -10.29 -22.83
C GLU A 169 21.46 -10.64 -24.01
N LEU A 170 20.19 -10.20 -23.97
CA LEU A 170 19.23 -10.31 -25.08
C LEU A 170 19.49 -9.29 -26.21
N GLY A 171 20.49 -8.43 -26.08
CA GLY A 171 20.84 -7.40 -27.06
C GLY A 171 19.93 -6.17 -27.02
N GLN A 172 19.16 -5.96 -25.96
CA GLN A 172 18.32 -4.78 -25.80
C GLN A 172 19.08 -3.61 -25.20
N HIS A 173 18.57 -2.40 -25.45
CA HIS A 173 19.12 -1.15 -24.93
C HIS A 173 18.06 -0.38 -24.12
N PRO A 174 17.78 -0.80 -22.86
CA PRO A 174 16.84 -0.11 -21.99
C PRO A 174 17.28 1.34 -21.75
N LYS A 175 16.32 2.26 -21.84
CA LYS A 175 16.57 3.71 -21.77
C LYS A 175 16.94 4.19 -20.36
N GLU A 176 16.60 3.42 -19.35
CA GLU A 176 16.77 3.77 -17.95
C GLU A 176 16.93 2.50 -17.09
N LYS A 177 17.76 2.59 -16.04
CA LYS A 177 17.86 1.58 -14.99
C LYS A 177 16.70 1.75 -13.99
N ALA A 178 15.50 1.37 -14.43
CA ALA A 178 14.29 1.37 -13.62
C ALA A 178 13.59 0.01 -13.69
N ASP A 179 12.97 -0.40 -12.58
CA ASP A 179 12.19 -1.65 -12.50
C ASP A 179 11.07 -1.68 -13.54
N THR A 180 10.39 -0.56 -13.72
CA THR A 180 9.24 -0.43 -14.61
C THR A 180 9.63 -0.58 -16.08
N VAL A 181 10.75 0.01 -16.49
CA VAL A 181 11.29 -0.16 -17.85
C VAL A 181 11.69 -1.62 -18.05
N THR A 182 12.34 -2.22 -17.06
CA THR A 182 12.81 -3.61 -17.14
C THR A 182 11.64 -4.59 -17.28
N VAL A 183 10.57 -4.42 -16.50
CA VAL A 183 9.35 -5.22 -16.58
C VAL A 183 8.65 -5.00 -17.91
N LEU A 184 8.47 -3.74 -18.35
CA LEU A 184 7.82 -3.42 -19.62
C LEU A 184 8.53 -4.08 -20.79
N GLU A 185 9.86 -3.95 -20.88
CA GLU A 185 10.62 -4.48 -22.00
C GLU A 185 10.74 -6.00 -21.95
N LYS A 186 10.76 -6.63 -20.76
CA LYS A 186 10.68 -8.09 -20.67
C LYS A 186 9.36 -8.64 -21.19
N ILE A 187 8.23 -8.07 -20.78
CA ILE A 187 6.92 -8.48 -21.30
C ILE A 187 6.84 -8.16 -22.80
N GLY A 188 7.32 -6.99 -23.22
CA GLY A 188 7.39 -6.57 -24.62
C GLY A 188 8.21 -7.51 -25.50
N HIS A 189 9.34 -8.01 -25.00
CA HIS A 189 10.18 -8.98 -25.70
C HIS A 189 9.44 -10.28 -25.98
N PHE A 190 8.86 -10.89 -24.94
CA PHE A 190 8.15 -12.16 -25.13
C PHE A 190 6.82 -11.99 -25.86
N LEU A 191 6.21 -10.79 -25.82
CA LEU A 191 5.10 -10.44 -26.69
C LEU A 191 5.53 -10.40 -28.16
N ASP A 192 6.68 -9.80 -28.47
CA ASP A 192 7.22 -9.78 -29.84
C ASP A 192 7.59 -11.18 -30.34
N ASP A 193 8.19 -12.01 -29.48
CA ASP A 193 8.50 -13.41 -29.79
C ASP A 193 7.22 -14.20 -30.11
N GLU A 194 6.19 -14.13 -29.26
CA GLU A 194 4.92 -14.84 -29.48
C GLU A 194 4.25 -14.39 -30.79
N ASN A 195 4.29 -13.09 -31.07
CA ASN A 195 3.82 -12.55 -32.35
C ASN A 195 4.59 -13.13 -33.53
N GLN A 196 5.91 -13.25 -33.42
CA GLN A 196 6.76 -13.76 -34.49
C GLN A 196 6.55 -15.28 -34.71
N GLU A 197 6.46 -16.06 -33.64
CA GLU A 197 6.17 -17.49 -33.68
C GLU A 197 4.84 -17.77 -34.41
N LEU A 198 3.78 -17.02 -34.05
CA LEU A 198 2.47 -17.13 -34.70
C LEU A 198 2.53 -16.66 -36.17
N PHE A 199 3.22 -15.56 -36.45
CA PHE A 199 3.39 -15.06 -37.82
C PHE A 199 4.04 -16.12 -38.71
N ASP A 200 5.15 -16.72 -38.27
CA ASP A 200 5.90 -17.71 -39.04
C ASP A 200 5.09 -19.00 -39.24
N ALA A 201 4.30 -19.41 -38.24
CA ALA A 201 3.40 -20.56 -38.34
C ALA A 201 2.32 -20.32 -39.41
N TYR A 202 1.56 -19.23 -39.30
CA TYR A 202 0.50 -18.92 -40.25
C TYR A 202 1.02 -18.58 -41.65
N LYS A 203 2.23 -18.02 -41.75
CA LYS A 203 2.87 -17.78 -43.05
C LYS A 203 3.20 -19.07 -43.78
N LYS A 204 3.61 -20.13 -43.05
CA LYS A 204 3.84 -21.47 -43.61
C LYS A 204 2.54 -22.13 -44.07
N GLU A 205 1.42 -21.80 -43.45
CA GLU A 205 0.08 -22.24 -43.87
C GLU A 205 -0.43 -21.52 -45.13
N GLY A 206 0.28 -20.48 -45.60
CA GLY A 206 -0.05 -19.78 -46.84
C GLY A 206 -1.02 -18.61 -46.68
N LEU A 207 -1.34 -18.21 -45.44
CA LEU A 207 -2.21 -17.06 -45.16
C LEU A 207 -1.57 -15.74 -45.60
N ASP A 208 -2.40 -14.77 -45.98
CA ASP A 208 -1.92 -13.42 -46.28
C ASP A 208 -1.63 -12.61 -45.01
N ASN A 209 -0.89 -11.51 -45.13
CA ASN A 209 -0.42 -10.76 -43.96
C ASN A 209 -1.55 -10.09 -43.15
N VAL A 210 -2.67 -9.75 -43.81
CA VAL A 210 -3.85 -9.15 -43.15
C VAL A 210 -4.55 -10.24 -42.33
N GLU A 211 -4.81 -11.40 -42.95
CA GLU A 211 -5.39 -12.57 -42.27
C GLU A 211 -4.54 -13.03 -41.09
N ILE A 212 -3.21 -13.10 -41.28
CA ILE A 212 -2.26 -13.44 -40.21
C ILE A 212 -2.40 -12.47 -39.04
N THR A 213 -2.52 -11.17 -39.27
CA THR A 213 -2.66 -10.18 -38.19
C THR A 213 -3.93 -10.42 -37.37
N HIS A 214 -5.05 -10.77 -38.01
CA HIS A 214 -6.29 -11.13 -37.34
C HIS A 214 -6.12 -12.43 -36.52
N LYS A 215 -5.49 -13.45 -37.10
CA LYS A 215 -5.22 -14.73 -36.42
C LYS A 215 -4.27 -14.60 -35.23
N ILE A 216 -3.25 -13.77 -35.33
CA ILE A 216 -2.36 -13.44 -34.20
C ILE A 216 -3.19 -12.81 -33.08
N SER A 217 -4.00 -11.79 -33.41
CA SER A 217 -4.85 -11.10 -32.42
C SER A 217 -5.76 -12.06 -31.65
N GLU A 218 -6.30 -13.10 -32.30
CA GLU A 218 -7.10 -14.13 -31.64
C GLU A 218 -6.23 -15.12 -30.84
N GLY A 219 -5.09 -15.52 -31.41
CA GLY A 219 -4.24 -16.62 -30.95
C GLY A 219 -3.19 -16.27 -29.89
N LEU A 220 -3.00 -15.00 -29.52
CA LEU A 220 -1.99 -14.61 -28.52
C LEU A 220 -2.20 -15.35 -27.18
N ASP A 221 -1.18 -16.11 -26.76
CA ASP A 221 -1.13 -16.75 -25.44
C ASP A 221 -0.48 -15.81 -24.41
N ILE A 222 -1.33 -14.98 -23.78
CA ILE A 222 -0.91 -14.05 -22.73
C ILE A 222 -0.29 -14.81 -21.55
N ALA A 223 -0.78 -16.00 -21.19
CA ALA A 223 -0.25 -16.76 -20.06
C ALA A 223 1.18 -17.24 -20.34
N LYS A 224 1.47 -17.72 -21.57
CA LYS A 224 2.83 -18.09 -22.00
C LYS A 224 3.78 -16.89 -21.99
N ILE A 225 3.34 -15.74 -22.47
CA ILE A 225 4.13 -14.49 -22.43
C ILE A 225 4.49 -14.15 -20.99
N LEU A 226 3.52 -14.16 -20.07
CA LEU A 226 3.76 -13.84 -18.66
C LEU A 226 4.66 -14.87 -17.96
N ARG A 227 4.49 -16.17 -18.21
CA ARG A 227 5.37 -17.25 -17.70
C ARG A 227 6.83 -17.04 -18.08
N ARG A 228 7.09 -16.69 -19.36
CA ARG A 228 8.44 -16.42 -19.86
C ARG A 228 9.01 -15.13 -19.26
N SER A 229 8.20 -14.09 -19.19
CA SER A 229 8.59 -12.76 -18.69
C SER A 229 9.00 -12.77 -17.21
N ALA A 230 8.18 -13.42 -16.38
CA ALA A 230 8.30 -13.37 -14.93
C ALA A 230 9.22 -14.42 -14.31
N LYS A 231 9.91 -15.24 -15.13
CA LYS A 231 10.71 -16.39 -14.67
C LYS A 231 11.68 -16.07 -13.53
N ASN A 232 12.32 -14.89 -13.59
CA ASN A 232 13.37 -14.47 -12.66
C ASN A 232 12.97 -13.25 -11.83
N TRP A 233 11.68 -12.88 -11.77
CA TRP A 233 11.26 -11.74 -10.96
C TRP A 233 11.34 -12.07 -9.47
N ASP A 234 12.00 -11.20 -8.71
CA ASP A 234 12.02 -11.22 -7.26
C ASP A 234 11.52 -9.87 -6.76
N GLY A 235 10.54 -9.87 -5.86
CA GLY A 235 9.87 -8.65 -5.41
C GLY A 235 8.42 -8.88 -5.06
N GLY A 236 7.74 -7.79 -4.72
CA GLY A 236 6.30 -7.74 -4.48
C GLY A 236 5.65 -6.94 -5.58
N TYR A 237 4.59 -7.46 -6.19
CA TYR A 237 4.03 -6.85 -7.38
C TYR A 237 2.57 -7.23 -7.63
N ALA A 238 1.78 -6.21 -7.95
CA ALA A 238 0.53 -6.31 -8.67
C ALA A 238 0.66 -5.49 -9.96
N ILE A 239 0.45 -6.11 -11.12
CA ILE A 239 0.72 -5.48 -12.42
C ILE A 239 -0.46 -5.69 -13.34
N SER A 240 -0.96 -4.61 -13.93
CA SER A 240 -1.94 -4.66 -15.01
C SER A 240 -1.31 -4.23 -16.33
N GLY A 241 -1.63 -4.97 -17.39
CA GLY A 241 -1.21 -4.63 -18.74
C GLY A 241 -2.33 -4.77 -19.76
N ILE A 242 -2.22 -3.98 -20.83
CA ILE A 242 -3.12 -4.04 -21.99
C ILE A 242 -2.27 -4.15 -23.26
N VAL A 243 -2.50 -5.19 -24.05
CA VAL A 243 -1.96 -5.34 -25.40
C VAL A 243 -2.81 -4.53 -26.37
N GLY A 244 -2.22 -3.98 -27.42
CA GLY A 244 -2.91 -3.07 -28.34
C GLY A 244 -4.17 -3.65 -29.00
N ASN A 245 -4.28 -4.98 -29.15
CA ASN A 245 -5.48 -5.64 -29.67
C ASN A 245 -6.66 -5.67 -28.68
N GLY A 246 -6.43 -5.29 -27.44
CA GLY A 246 -7.43 -5.28 -26.36
C GLY A 246 -7.36 -6.47 -25.41
N ASP A 247 -6.47 -7.43 -25.63
CA ASP A 247 -6.16 -8.43 -24.60
C ASP A 247 -5.52 -7.73 -23.40
N ALA A 248 -5.92 -8.12 -22.20
CA ALA A 248 -5.44 -7.51 -20.97
C ALA A 248 -5.12 -8.56 -19.92
N PHE A 249 -4.33 -8.17 -18.93
CA PHE A 249 -4.04 -8.99 -17.78
C PHE A 249 -3.92 -8.17 -16.50
N VAL A 250 -4.16 -8.81 -15.36
CA VAL A 250 -3.79 -8.34 -14.02
C VAL A 250 -3.16 -9.51 -13.29
N LEU A 251 -1.88 -9.41 -12.95
CA LEU A 251 -1.12 -10.47 -12.30
C LEU A 251 -0.67 -10.07 -10.90
N ARG A 252 -0.47 -11.07 -10.05
CA ARG A 252 -0.08 -10.91 -8.65
C ARG A 252 1.12 -11.79 -8.30
N ASP A 253 2.02 -11.25 -7.48
CA ASP A 253 3.23 -11.96 -7.06
C ASP A 253 2.95 -13.33 -6.38
N PRO A 254 3.88 -14.29 -6.48
CA PRO A 254 3.70 -15.65 -5.97
C PRO A 254 3.48 -15.78 -4.47
N SER A 255 3.92 -14.79 -3.67
CA SER A 255 3.75 -14.77 -2.21
C SER A 255 2.51 -13.99 -1.76
N GLY A 256 1.79 -13.37 -2.71
CA GLY A 256 0.62 -12.55 -2.44
C GLY A 256 0.91 -11.27 -1.67
N ILE A 257 2.14 -10.73 -1.78
CA ILE A 257 2.62 -9.55 -1.04
C ILE A 257 1.73 -8.35 -1.31
N ARG A 258 1.45 -8.05 -2.59
CA ARG A 258 0.62 -6.91 -3.00
C ARG A 258 -0.83 -7.32 -3.21
N PRO A 259 -1.82 -6.53 -2.77
CA PRO A 259 -3.23 -6.87 -2.97
C PRO A 259 -3.67 -6.57 -4.41
N ALA A 260 -4.54 -7.43 -4.93
CA ALA A 260 -5.25 -7.21 -6.19
C ALA A 260 -6.60 -7.92 -6.15
N PHE A 261 -7.68 -7.17 -6.38
CA PHE A 261 -9.05 -7.65 -6.36
C PHE A 261 -9.71 -7.47 -7.70
N TYR A 262 -10.70 -8.31 -8.02
CA TYR A 262 -11.45 -8.23 -9.26
C TYR A 262 -12.91 -8.64 -9.09
N TYR A 263 -13.73 -8.19 -10.04
CA TYR A 263 -15.11 -8.61 -10.25
C TYR A 263 -15.36 -8.75 -11.76
N ALA A 264 -16.16 -9.74 -12.13
CA ALA A 264 -16.55 -9.99 -13.52
C ALA A 264 -17.99 -10.50 -13.60
N ASP A 265 -18.75 -9.95 -14.55
CA ASP A 265 -20.07 -10.44 -14.96
C ASP A 265 -20.18 -10.45 -16.50
N ASP A 266 -21.39 -10.43 -17.06
CA ASP A 266 -21.63 -10.45 -18.50
C ASP A 266 -21.44 -9.08 -19.17
N GLU A 267 -21.29 -8.01 -18.39
CA GLU A 267 -21.12 -6.64 -18.86
C GLU A 267 -19.72 -6.11 -18.64
N ILE A 268 -19.05 -6.46 -17.55
CA ILE A 268 -17.77 -5.85 -17.19
C ILE A 268 -16.79 -6.82 -16.56
N VAL A 269 -15.52 -6.48 -16.69
CA VAL A 269 -14.46 -6.93 -15.80
C VAL A 269 -13.82 -5.70 -15.17
N VAL A 270 -13.69 -5.69 -13.86
CA VAL A 270 -13.00 -4.63 -13.12
C VAL A 270 -11.97 -5.25 -12.20
N ALA A 271 -10.80 -4.62 -12.10
CA ALA A 271 -9.80 -4.97 -11.09
C ALA A 271 -9.20 -3.72 -10.46
N ALA A 272 -8.84 -3.82 -9.19
CA ALA A 272 -8.29 -2.72 -8.41
C ALA A 272 -7.37 -3.23 -7.28
N SER A 273 -6.55 -2.34 -6.72
CA SER A 273 -5.71 -2.67 -5.56
C SER A 273 -6.54 -2.86 -4.28
N GLU A 274 -7.74 -2.29 -4.20
CA GLU A 274 -8.63 -2.39 -3.03
C GLU A 274 -10.05 -2.82 -3.39
N ARG A 275 -10.57 -3.79 -2.61
CA ARG A 275 -11.96 -4.26 -2.70
C ARG A 275 -13.00 -3.13 -2.52
N PRO A 276 -12.93 -2.25 -1.50
CA PRO A 276 -13.90 -1.16 -1.32
C PRO A 276 -14.03 -0.20 -2.51
N ALA A 277 -12.96 -0.04 -3.29
CA ALA A 277 -12.99 0.80 -4.48
C ALA A 277 -13.92 0.23 -5.55
N ILE A 278 -13.86 -1.09 -5.79
CA ILE A 278 -14.77 -1.80 -6.70
C ILE A 278 -16.21 -1.73 -6.18
N GLN A 279 -16.41 -2.06 -4.90
CA GLN A 279 -17.75 -2.05 -4.29
C GLN A 279 -18.42 -0.68 -4.41
N THR A 280 -17.69 0.39 -4.10
CA THR A 280 -18.25 1.75 -4.16
C THR A 280 -18.46 2.23 -5.59
N ALA A 281 -17.53 1.94 -6.50
CA ALA A 281 -17.63 2.42 -7.87
C ALA A 281 -18.74 1.71 -8.67
N PHE A 282 -19.00 0.43 -8.38
CA PHE A 282 -19.90 -0.43 -9.15
C PHE A 282 -21.11 -0.94 -8.36
N ASN A 283 -21.24 -0.60 -7.07
CA ASN A 283 -22.30 -1.09 -6.18
C ASN A 283 -22.32 -2.63 -6.05
N ILE A 284 -21.12 -3.22 -5.91
CA ILE A 284 -20.94 -4.68 -5.85
C ILE A 284 -20.93 -5.17 -4.40
N PRO A 285 -21.68 -6.23 -4.05
CA PRO A 285 -21.64 -6.84 -2.72
C PRO A 285 -20.25 -7.39 -2.38
N PHE A 286 -19.92 -7.40 -1.08
CA PHE A 286 -18.63 -7.88 -0.56
C PHE A 286 -18.22 -9.25 -1.10
N LYS A 287 -19.14 -10.21 -1.08
CA LYS A 287 -18.90 -11.62 -1.46
C LYS A 287 -18.58 -11.85 -2.93
N ASP A 288 -18.91 -10.88 -3.80
CA ASP A 288 -18.79 -11.04 -5.25
C ASP A 288 -17.44 -10.50 -5.75
N VAL A 289 -16.76 -9.67 -4.97
CA VAL A 289 -15.40 -9.19 -5.27
C VAL A 289 -14.37 -10.20 -4.76
N LYS A 290 -13.62 -10.77 -5.70
CA LYS A 290 -12.64 -11.82 -5.44
C LYS A 290 -11.22 -11.26 -5.42
N GLU A 291 -10.34 -11.92 -4.70
CA GLU A 291 -8.91 -11.61 -4.74
C GLU A 291 -8.24 -12.42 -5.87
N ILE A 292 -7.25 -11.84 -6.55
CA ILE A 292 -6.42 -12.59 -7.51
C ILE A 292 -5.49 -13.49 -6.72
N GLU A 293 -5.44 -14.77 -7.06
CA GLU A 293 -4.62 -15.76 -6.37
C GLU A 293 -3.12 -15.46 -6.54
N PRO A 294 -2.28 -15.74 -5.52
CA PRO A 294 -0.83 -15.61 -5.64
C PRO A 294 -0.28 -16.41 -6.83
N GLY A 295 0.62 -15.83 -7.61
CA GLY A 295 1.23 -16.50 -8.78
C GLY A 295 0.30 -16.65 -9.99
N HIS A 296 -0.90 -16.06 -9.93
CA HIS A 296 -1.87 -16.08 -11.01
C HIS A 296 -2.01 -14.73 -11.71
N ALA A 297 -2.46 -14.80 -12.97
CA ALA A 297 -2.88 -13.68 -13.78
C ALA A 297 -4.35 -13.83 -14.16
N LEU A 298 -5.16 -12.81 -13.85
CA LEU A 298 -6.47 -12.63 -14.45
C LEU A 298 -6.26 -12.16 -15.89
N ILE A 299 -6.58 -12.99 -16.88
CA ILE A 299 -6.45 -12.70 -18.30
C ILE A 299 -7.84 -12.41 -18.87
N VAL A 300 -7.95 -11.29 -19.58
CA VAL A 300 -9.19 -10.82 -20.21
C VAL A 300 -8.93 -10.65 -21.69
N LYS A 301 -9.41 -11.59 -22.51
CA LYS A 301 -9.23 -11.55 -23.96
C LYS A 301 -10.14 -10.50 -24.58
N LYS A 302 -9.79 -10.02 -25.78
CA LYS A 302 -10.63 -9.14 -26.61
C LYS A 302 -12.05 -9.70 -26.77
N SER A 303 -12.17 -11.02 -26.95
CA SER A 303 -13.46 -11.75 -27.07
C SER A 303 -14.36 -11.68 -25.83
N GLY A 304 -13.84 -11.16 -24.71
CA GLY A 304 -14.54 -11.14 -23.42
C GLY A 304 -14.32 -12.39 -22.59
N LYS A 305 -13.56 -13.39 -23.08
CA LYS A 305 -13.17 -14.55 -22.28
C LYS A 305 -12.28 -14.12 -21.11
N VAL A 306 -12.70 -14.48 -19.89
CA VAL A 306 -11.97 -14.22 -18.65
C VAL A 306 -11.46 -15.54 -18.10
N THR A 307 -10.16 -15.62 -17.80
CA THR A 307 -9.56 -16.78 -17.12
C THR A 307 -8.58 -16.32 -16.04
N GLN A 308 -8.30 -17.19 -15.07
CA GLN A 308 -7.24 -16.98 -14.10
C GLN A 308 -6.20 -18.09 -14.33
N GLU A 309 -5.02 -17.71 -14.78
CA GLU A 309 -3.98 -18.65 -15.25
C GLU A 309 -2.74 -18.54 -14.36
N VAL A 310 -2.13 -19.67 -14.03
CA VAL A 310 -0.84 -19.71 -13.34
C VAL A 310 0.25 -19.19 -14.26
N PHE A 311 0.97 -18.15 -13.82
CA PHE A 311 2.18 -17.68 -14.50
C PHE A 311 3.47 -18.01 -13.72
N ARG A 312 3.35 -18.28 -12.41
CA ARG A 312 4.41 -18.76 -11.52
C ARG A 312 3.80 -19.63 -10.43
N ASP A 313 4.51 -20.66 -10.00
CA ASP A 313 4.03 -21.52 -8.92
C ASP A 313 3.81 -20.70 -7.64
N PRO A 314 2.61 -20.77 -7.03
CA PRO A 314 2.33 -20.09 -5.77
C PRO A 314 3.34 -20.47 -4.69
N GLN A 315 3.80 -19.48 -3.94
CA GLN A 315 4.71 -19.67 -2.81
C GLN A 315 3.92 -19.63 -1.50
N GLU A 316 4.60 -19.80 -0.37
CA GLU A 316 4.01 -19.55 0.94
C GLU A 316 3.40 -18.13 0.97
N LYS A 317 2.10 -18.05 1.29
CA LYS A 317 1.39 -16.77 1.36
C LYS A 317 1.95 -15.95 2.52
N ARG A 318 2.57 -14.82 2.18
CA ARG A 318 3.10 -13.83 3.12
C ARG A 318 2.60 -12.44 2.74
N ALA A 319 1.29 -12.31 2.64
CA ALA A 319 0.64 -11.04 2.33
C ALA A 319 1.00 -9.97 3.38
N CYS A 320 1.20 -8.73 2.94
CA CYS A 320 1.67 -7.63 3.78
C CYS A 320 0.73 -7.38 4.98
N SER A 321 1.21 -7.55 6.22
CA SER A 321 0.43 -7.20 7.42
C SER A 321 0.19 -5.69 7.55
N PHE A 322 1.07 -4.85 7.00
CA PHE A 322 0.97 -3.40 7.10
C PHE A 322 -0.17 -2.82 6.27
N GLU A 323 -0.62 -3.54 5.24
CA GLU A 323 -1.87 -3.24 4.55
C GLU A 323 -3.05 -3.25 5.53
N ARG A 324 -3.05 -4.19 6.47
CA ARG A 324 -4.11 -4.37 7.47
C ARG A 324 -3.97 -3.38 8.62
N ILE A 325 -2.75 -3.13 9.08
CA ILE A 325 -2.48 -2.16 10.15
C ILE A 325 -2.83 -0.73 9.69
N TYR A 326 -2.42 -0.34 8.48
CA TYR A 326 -2.39 1.08 8.11
C TYR A 326 -2.83 1.41 6.67
N PHE A 327 -2.26 0.80 5.61
CA PHE A 327 -2.36 1.38 4.25
C PHE A 327 -3.73 1.25 3.61
N SER A 328 -4.32 0.06 3.68
CA SER A 328 -5.62 -0.18 3.07
C SER A 328 -6.72 0.54 3.85
N ARG A 329 -7.85 0.79 3.19
CA ARG A 329 -8.98 1.46 3.85
C ARG A 329 -9.58 0.58 4.93
N GLY A 330 -9.74 1.16 6.12
CA GLY A 330 -10.48 0.53 7.22
C GLY A 330 -11.98 0.34 6.96
N SER A 331 -12.49 0.77 5.79
CA SER A 331 -13.87 0.48 5.36
C SER A 331 -14.04 -0.91 4.75
N ASP A 332 -12.95 -1.62 4.44
CA ASP A 332 -13.03 -3.04 4.10
C ASP A 332 -13.42 -3.85 5.36
N ALA A 333 -14.39 -4.76 5.20
CA ALA A 333 -14.96 -5.48 6.33
C ALA A 333 -13.95 -6.38 7.07
N ASP A 334 -12.98 -6.96 6.35
CA ASP A 334 -11.94 -7.80 6.96
C ASP A 334 -10.98 -6.91 7.74
N ILE A 335 -10.49 -5.84 7.10
CA ILE A 335 -9.56 -4.86 7.70
C ILE A 335 -10.16 -4.21 8.94
N TYR A 336 -11.45 -3.86 8.88
CA TYR A 336 -12.14 -3.26 10.01
C TYR A 336 -12.11 -4.18 11.24
N LYS A 337 -12.40 -5.47 11.05
CA LYS A 337 -12.36 -6.47 12.12
C LYS A 337 -10.94 -6.71 12.62
N GLU A 338 -9.99 -6.86 11.71
CA GLU A 338 -8.56 -7.06 12.01
C GLU A 338 -8.02 -5.87 12.85
N ARG A 339 -8.32 -4.63 12.48
CA ARG A 339 -7.92 -3.43 13.25
C ARG A 339 -8.57 -3.37 14.63
N LYS A 340 -9.84 -3.73 14.75
CA LYS A 340 -10.48 -3.85 16.06
C LYS A 340 -9.78 -4.90 16.93
N GLN A 341 -9.43 -6.04 16.34
CA GLN A 341 -8.72 -7.09 17.06
C GLN A 341 -7.32 -6.64 17.50
N LEU A 342 -6.59 -5.90 16.65
CA LEU A 342 -5.30 -5.29 17.01
C LEU A 342 -5.43 -4.40 18.26
N GLY A 343 -6.49 -3.59 18.33
CA GLY A 343 -6.79 -2.77 19.50
C GLY A 343 -7.11 -3.57 20.76
N ALA A 344 -7.99 -4.57 20.62
CA ALA A 344 -8.43 -5.40 21.75
C ALA A 344 -7.28 -6.19 22.38
N LEU A 345 -6.35 -6.71 21.57
CA LEU A 345 -5.20 -7.49 22.05
C LEU A 345 -4.15 -6.66 22.80
N LEU A 346 -4.20 -5.32 22.72
CA LEU A 346 -3.34 -4.44 23.51
C LEU A 346 -3.81 -4.26 24.96
N CYS A 347 -5.07 -4.60 25.26
CA CYS A 347 -5.69 -4.28 26.55
C CYS A 347 -4.91 -4.84 27.75
N ASP A 348 -4.40 -6.07 27.68
CA ASP A 348 -3.64 -6.66 28.78
C ASP A 348 -2.35 -5.89 29.09
N GLN A 349 -1.64 -5.43 28.06
CA GLN A 349 -0.42 -4.64 28.22
C GLN A 349 -0.74 -3.26 28.80
N ILE A 350 -1.81 -2.63 28.30
CA ILE A 350 -2.28 -1.32 28.77
C ILE A 350 -2.72 -1.38 30.23
N LEU A 351 -3.55 -2.36 30.60
CA LEU A 351 -4.06 -2.55 31.95
C LEU A 351 -2.92 -2.75 32.95
N LYS A 352 -1.88 -3.49 32.58
CA LYS A 352 -0.67 -3.63 33.40
C LYS A 352 0.04 -2.27 33.57
N ALA A 353 0.24 -1.52 32.49
CA ALA A 353 0.96 -0.24 32.53
C ALA A 353 0.24 0.83 33.36
N VAL A 354 -1.10 0.81 33.39
CA VAL A 354 -1.92 1.71 34.24
C VAL A 354 -2.27 1.11 35.61
N SER A 355 -1.70 -0.05 35.96
CA SER A 355 -2.01 -0.76 37.21
C SER A 355 -3.52 -0.98 37.45
N ALA A 356 -4.26 -1.22 36.36
CA ALA A 356 -5.72 -1.33 36.31
C ALA A 356 -6.50 -0.11 36.87
N ASP A 357 -5.87 1.06 37.02
CA ASP A 357 -6.55 2.29 37.45
C ASP A 357 -7.34 2.93 36.30
N LEU A 358 -8.55 2.42 36.05
CA LEU A 358 -9.44 2.96 35.01
C LEU A 358 -10.08 4.29 35.41
N LYS A 359 -10.10 4.63 36.71
CA LYS A 359 -10.74 5.85 37.22
C LYS A 359 -9.89 7.07 36.91
N ASN A 360 -8.57 6.96 37.04
CA ASN A 360 -7.62 8.03 36.73
C ASN A 360 -6.86 7.77 35.42
N THR A 361 -7.43 6.98 34.51
CA THR A 361 -6.89 6.81 33.16
C THR A 361 -7.87 7.36 32.14
N VAL A 362 -7.36 8.18 31.22
CA VAL A 362 -8.09 8.65 30.05
C VAL A 362 -7.53 7.93 28.82
N PHE A 363 -8.42 7.42 27.97
CA PHE A 363 -8.08 6.72 26.74
C PHE A 363 -8.43 7.60 25.54
N SER A 364 -7.48 7.77 24.62
CA SER A 364 -7.62 8.53 23.37
C SER A 364 -6.87 7.84 22.24
N PHE A 365 -6.94 8.41 21.04
CA PHE A 365 -6.17 7.98 19.87
C PHE A 365 -5.53 9.16 19.14
N ILE A 366 -4.56 8.86 18.28
CA ILE A 366 -3.93 9.82 17.37
C ILE A 366 -4.63 9.73 16.00
N PRO A 367 -5.29 10.80 15.52
CA PRO A 367 -6.07 10.74 14.29
C PRO A 367 -5.21 10.61 13.01
N ASN A 368 -5.68 9.96 11.94
CA ASN A 368 -7.04 9.41 11.76
C ASN A 368 -7.10 7.87 11.73
N THR A 369 -6.02 7.19 11.32
CA THR A 369 -6.06 5.75 10.99
C THR A 369 -6.22 4.86 12.24
N ALA A 370 -5.72 5.31 13.40
CA ALA A 370 -5.81 4.58 14.67
C ALA A 370 -7.22 4.52 15.28
N GLU A 371 -8.22 5.17 14.68
CA GLU A 371 -9.60 5.22 15.22
C GLU A 371 -10.24 3.82 15.34
N VAL A 372 -10.07 2.96 14.34
CA VAL A 372 -10.69 1.62 14.36
C VAL A 372 -10.02 0.72 15.40
N SER A 373 -8.69 0.79 15.54
CA SER A 373 -7.99 0.07 16.60
C SER A 373 -8.33 0.61 17.98
N PHE A 374 -8.53 1.92 18.11
CA PHE A 374 -9.05 2.52 19.35
C PHE A 374 -10.42 1.96 19.75
N TYR A 375 -11.36 1.84 18.81
CA TYR A 375 -12.66 1.21 19.11
C TYR A 375 -12.51 -0.23 19.58
N GLY A 376 -11.60 -0.99 18.96
CA GLY A 376 -11.24 -2.33 19.42
C GLY A 376 -10.68 -2.36 20.84
N MET A 377 -9.77 -1.44 21.17
CA MET A 377 -9.21 -1.27 22.51
C MET A 377 -10.29 -0.95 23.54
N VAL A 378 -11.22 -0.04 23.23
CA VAL A 378 -12.35 0.30 24.11
C VAL A 378 -13.25 -0.91 24.36
N GLU A 379 -13.55 -1.70 23.32
CA GLU A 379 -14.33 -2.95 23.46
C GLU A 379 -13.61 -3.99 24.33
N GLY A 380 -12.29 -4.10 24.20
CA GLY A 380 -11.46 -4.94 25.07
C GLY A 380 -11.49 -4.48 26.53
N LEU A 381 -11.38 -3.18 26.79
CA LEU A 381 -11.49 -2.60 28.13
C LEU A 381 -12.87 -2.85 28.77
N HIS A 382 -13.95 -2.69 28.01
CA HIS A 382 -15.30 -3.04 28.48
C HIS A 382 -15.42 -4.54 28.77
N SER A 383 -14.78 -5.41 27.98
CA SER A 383 -14.78 -6.86 28.23
C SER A 383 -14.05 -7.20 29.52
N TYR A 384 -12.91 -6.55 29.79
CA TYR A 384 -12.20 -6.66 31.06
C TYR A 384 -13.08 -6.20 32.24
N ILE A 385 -13.70 -5.02 32.16
CA ILE A 385 -14.59 -4.50 33.22
C ILE A 385 -15.73 -5.48 33.49
N ARG A 386 -16.38 -6.01 32.44
CA ARG A 386 -17.45 -7.02 32.61
C ARG A 386 -16.95 -8.28 33.32
N GLY A 387 -15.70 -8.70 33.05
CA GLY A 387 -15.05 -9.79 33.78
C GLY A 387 -14.91 -9.49 35.26
N VAL A 388 -14.34 -8.32 35.61
CA VAL A 388 -14.19 -7.86 36.99
C VAL A 388 -15.54 -7.76 37.71
N GLN A 389 -16.55 -7.18 37.06
CA GLN A 389 -17.92 -7.08 37.58
C GLN A 389 -18.51 -8.46 37.84
N LYS A 390 -18.42 -9.38 36.87
CA LYS A 390 -18.91 -10.75 37.00
C LYS A 390 -18.22 -11.49 38.15
N ASP A 391 -16.90 -11.45 38.22
CA ASP A 391 -16.14 -12.15 39.25
C ASP A 391 -16.43 -11.58 40.64
N THR A 392 -16.59 -10.26 40.76
CA THR A 392 -16.96 -9.61 42.02
C THR A 392 -18.37 -10.00 42.45
N LEU A 393 -19.35 -9.97 41.53
CA LEU A 393 -20.73 -10.35 41.81
C LEU A 393 -20.90 -11.84 42.13
N LEU A 394 -20.07 -12.73 41.56
CA LEU A 394 -20.12 -14.15 41.89
C LEU A 394 -19.48 -14.46 43.25
N ASN A 395 -18.39 -13.78 43.61
CA ASN A 395 -17.59 -14.13 44.78
C ASN A 395 -17.87 -13.26 46.03
N ARG A 396 -18.47 -12.07 45.87
CA ARG A 396 -18.67 -11.10 46.97
C ARG A 396 -20.10 -10.59 47.09
N LYS A 397 -21.09 -11.27 46.49
CA LYS A 397 -22.48 -10.79 46.43
C LYS A 397 -23.07 -10.42 47.80
N GLU A 398 -22.82 -11.23 48.82
CA GLU A 398 -23.38 -11.04 50.17
C GLU A 398 -22.62 -9.99 51.00
N GLN A 399 -21.51 -9.45 50.48
CA GLN A 399 -20.64 -8.49 51.16
C GLN A 399 -20.73 -7.07 50.57
N LEU A 400 -21.41 -6.88 49.45
CA LEU A 400 -21.54 -5.58 48.79
C LEU A 400 -22.72 -4.82 49.38
N ASN A 401 -22.48 -3.59 49.83
CA ASN A 401 -23.56 -2.64 50.11
C ASN A 401 -24.06 -1.96 48.82
N ASP A 402 -25.20 -1.28 48.88
CA ASP A 402 -25.82 -0.63 47.72
C ASP A 402 -24.87 0.38 47.03
N GLN A 403 -24.08 1.13 47.80
CA GLN A 403 -23.12 2.09 47.25
C GLN A 403 -21.99 1.40 46.50
N GLU A 404 -21.41 0.34 47.08
CA GLU A 404 -20.34 -0.45 46.43
C GLU A 404 -20.84 -1.15 45.16
N LEU A 405 -22.10 -1.59 45.16
CA LEU A 405 -22.75 -2.17 44.00
C LEU A 405 -22.93 -1.12 42.89
N ASP A 406 -23.41 0.08 43.21
CA ASP A 406 -23.55 1.17 42.25
C ASP A 406 -22.19 1.60 41.69
N GLU A 407 -21.16 1.70 42.53
CA GLU A 407 -19.78 1.99 42.09
C GLU A 407 -19.27 0.92 41.12
N LEU A 408 -19.46 -0.37 41.43
CA LEU A 408 -19.09 -1.50 40.58
C LEU A 408 -19.81 -1.46 39.22
N LEU A 409 -21.12 -1.19 39.22
CA LEU A 409 -21.93 -1.16 37.99
C LEU A 409 -21.67 0.09 37.14
N SER A 410 -21.26 1.19 37.77
CA SER A 410 -20.92 2.44 37.08
C SER A 410 -19.54 2.44 36.42
N MET A 411 -18.70 1.44 36.70
CA MET A 411 -17.35 1.31 36.12
C MET A 411 -17.40 1.36 34.59
N ASN A 412 -16.73 2.36 34.02
CA ASN A 412 -16.58 2.55 32.59
C ASN A 412 -15.20 3.14 32.26
N PRO A 413 -14.62 2.81 31.10
CA PRO A 413 -13.39 3.46 30.66
C PRO A 413 -13.69 4.93 30.35
N ARG A 414 -12.80 5.85 30.77
CA ARG A 414 -12.90 7.27 30.40
C ARG A 414 -12.32 7.45 29.00
N VAL A 415 -13.18 7.57 28.01
CA VAL A 415 -12.84 7.62 26.58
C VAL A 415 -13.05 9.03 26.08
N GLU A 416 -11.99 9.65 25.55
CA GLU A 416 -12.03 11.04 25.13
C GLU A 416 -11.30 11.24 23.80
N LYS A 417 -11.75 12.22 23.01
CA LYS A 417 -11.04 12.67 21.82
C LYS A 417 -10.16 13.86 22.18
N LEU A 418 -8.89 13.60 22.48
CA LEU A 418 -7.96 14.66 22.87
C LEU A 418 -7.24 15.24 21.67
N ALA A 419 -6.52 14.43 20.90
CA ALA A 419 -5.81 14.92 19.73
C ALA A 419 -6.79 15.18 18.57
N ILE A 420 -6.79 16.41 18.06
CA ILE A 420 -7.57 16.83 16.91
C ILE A 420 -6.61 17.24 15.81
N LYS A 421 -6.78 16.68 14.60
CA LYS A 421 -5.97 17.05 13.45
C LYS A 421 -6.59 18.24 12.73
N ASP A 422 -5.98 19.42 12.84
CA ASP A 422 -6.38 20.60 12.07
C ASP A 422 -5.54 20.70 10.78
N VAL A 423 -6.20 20.41 9.66
CA VAL A 423 -5.55 20.32 8.33
C VAL A 423 -5.42 21.72 7.67
N LYS A 424 -5.85 22.81 8.31
CA LYS A 424 -5.97 24.13 7.67
C LYS A 424 -4.76 25.07 7.75
N LEU A 425 -3.61 24.65 8.29
CA LEU A 425 -2.39 25.46 8.25
C LEU A 425 -1.54 25.15 7.02
N ARG A 426 -1.74 25.90 5.93
CA ARG A 426 -0.81 25.92 4.78
C ARG A 426 0.37 26.83 5.14
N THR A 427 1.58 26.30 5.08
CA THR A 427 2.81 27.10 5.23
C THR A 427 2.97 28.00 4.00
N PHE A 428 2.48 29.24 4.06
CA PHE A 428 2.90 30.28 3.13
C PHE A 428 4.33 30.68 3.53
N ILE A 429 5.27 30.53 2.58
CA ILE A 429 6.67 31.00 2.59
C ILE A 429 7.15 31.58 3.94
N THR A 430 7.77 30.74 4.78
CA THR A 430 8.42 31.14 6.03
C THR A 430 9.78 30.46 6.18
N GLN A 431 10.69 31.05 6.97
CA GLN A 431 12.03 30.55 7.23
C GLN A 431 11.99 29.19 7.97
N ASP A 432 13.01 28.34 7.84
CA ASP A 432 13.00 26.94 8.33
C ASP A 432 12.70 26.78 9.83
N ALA A 433 12.98 27.80 10.65
CA ALA A 433 12.64 27.82 12.08
C ALA A 433 11.13 27.92 12.33
N ASP A 434 10.40 28.73 11.55
CA ASP A 434 8.94 28.92 11.69
C ASP A 434 8.14 27.71 11.16
N ARG A 435 8.73 26.94 10.24
CA ARG A 435 8.11 25.70 9.74
C ARG A 435 7.94 24.65 10.84
N GLN A 436 8.92 24.50 11.73
CA GLN A 436 8.83 23.52 12.81
C GLN A 436 7.73 23.88 13.81
N ASP A 437 7.55 25.18 14.09
CA ASP A 437 6.50 25.67 14.99
C ASP A 437 5.10 25.51 14.36
N MET A 438 4.95 25.82 13.07
CA MET A 438 3.70 25.58 12.34
C MET A 438 3.34 24.08 12.23
N VAL A 439 4.32 23.19 12.10
CA VAL A 439 4.09 21.72 12.11
C VAL A 439 3.63 21.23 13.49
N ALA A 440 4.07 21.88 14.57
CA ALA A 440 3.59 21.59 15.92
C ALA A 440 2.11 21.97 16.11
N HIS A 441 1.56 22.90 15.32
CA HIS A 441 0.15 23.32 15.36
C HIS A 441 -0.79 22.52 14.43
N VAL A 442 -0.30 21.49 13.73
CA VAL A 442 -1.16 20.58 12.94
C VAL A 442 -2.11 19.79 13.82
N TYR A 443 -1.75 19.62 15.10
CA TYR A 443 -2.59 19.00 16.09
C TYR A 443 -2.98 20.01 17.16
N ASP A 444 -4.26 19.99 17.52
CA ASP A 444 -4.81 20.68 18.67
C ASP A 444 -5.26 19.66 19.71
N THR A 445 -5.57 20.13 20.91
CA THR A 445 -6.02 19.29 22.03
C THR A 445 -7.28 19.81 22.71
N THR A 446 -8.10 18.89 23.21
CA THR A 446 -9.25 19.24 24.06
C THR A 446 -8.76 19.57 25.48
N TYR A 447 -8.95 20.81 25.92
CA TYR A 447 -8.56 21.30 27.26
C TYR A 447 -9.66 21.07 28.31
N GLY A 448 -9.26 20.97 29.59
CA GLY A 448 -10.19 20.92 30.74
C GLY A 448 -10.73 19.54 31.10
N ILE A 449 -10.34 18.49 30.38
CA ILE A 449 -10.81 17.11 30.60
C ILE A 449 -9.87 16.29 31.49
N ILE A 450 -8.57 16.63 31.48
CA ILE A 450 -7.53 15.93 32.24
C ILE A 450 -7.40 16.55 33.63
N LYS A 451 -7.35 15.71 34.67
CA LYS A 451 -7.02 16.11 36.04
C LYS A 451 -5.51 16.23 36.19
N ASN A 452 -5.04 17.46 36.38
CA ASN A 452 -3.63 17.78 36.50
C ASN A 452 -2.91 16.89 37.53
N ASN A 453 -1.75 16.37 37.14
CA ASN A 453 -0.85 15.53 37.94
C ASN A 453 -1.48 14.27 38.55
N THR A 454 -2.69 13.90 38.12
CA THR A 454 -3.44 12.74 38.61
C THR A 454 -3.69 11.75 37.49
N ASP A 455 -4.26 12.22 36.38
CA ASP A 455 -4.67 11.35 35.30
C ASP A 455 -3.47 10.83 34.49
N THR A 456 -3.54 9.56 34.12
CA THR A 456 -2.68 8.93 33.11
C THR A 456 -3.39 9.00 31.76
N LEU A 457 -2.70 9.48 30.72
CA LEU A 457 -3.23 9.46 29.37
C LEU A 457 -2.69 8.26 28.60
N VAL A 458 -3.57 7.47 28.00
CA VAL A 458 -3.23 6.41 27.04
C VAL A 458 -3.69 6.84 25.66
N ALA A 459 -2.76 7.00 24.71
CA ALA A 459 -3.05 7.38 23.34
C ALA A 459 -2.57 6.30 22.36
N ILE A 460 -3.51 5.69 21.61
CA ILE A 460 -3.17 4.71 20.58
C ILE A 460 -2.82 5.39 19.25
N ASP A 461 -1.74 4.93 18.61
CA ASP A 461 -1.31 5.28 17.27
C ASP A 461 -1.22 4.01 16.41
N ASP A 462 -1.24 4.17 15.10
CA ASP A 462 -1.14 3.04 14.19
C ASP A 462 0.24 2.36 14.28
N SER A 463 1.31 3.14 14.16
CA SER A 463 2.68 2.68 14.05
C SER A 463 3.68 3.76 14.50
N ILE A 464 4.90 3.37 14.87
CA ILE A 464 5.99 4.30 15.20
C ILE A 464 7.20 3.96 14.34
N VAL A 465 7.52 4.83 13.37
CA VAL A 465 8.63 4.62 12.41
C VAL A 465 9.90 5.31 12.90
N ARG A 466 9.96 6.66 12.81
CA ARG A 466 11.10 7.46 13.26
C ARG A 466 10.87 8.11 14.63
N GLY A 467 9.62 8.15 15.09
CA GLY A 467 9.24 8.76 16.37
C GLY A 467 9.35 10.28 16.44
N THR A 468 9.76 10.96 15.35
CA THR A 468 10.03 12.41 15.36
C THR A 468 8.77 13.21 15.63
N THR A 469 7.64 12.78 15.08
CA THR A 469 6.32 13.36 15.34
C THR A 469 5.93 13.36 16.80
N LEU A 470 6.08 12.19 17.43
CA LEU A 470 5.66 11.99 18.81
C LEU A 470 6.50 12.91 19.68
N LYS A 471 7.82 12.92 19.46
CA LYS A 471 8.78 13.78 20.15
C LYS A 471 8.56 15.28 19.92
N GLN A 472 8.33 15.69 18.68
CA GLN A 472 8.32 17.12 18.34
C GLN A 472 6.96 17.76 18.56
N SER A 473 5.86 17.01 18.46
CA SER A 473 4.50 17.54 18.45
C SER A 473 3.59 16.85 19.48
N ILE A 474 3.23 15.58 19.27
CA ILE A 474 2.12 14.97 20.02
C ILE A 474 2.36 14.93 21.54
N ILE A 475 3.53 14.44 21.99
CA ILE A 475 3.83 14.34 23.43
C ILE A 475 3.84 15.72 24.07
N LYS A 476 4.44 16.73 23.40
CA LYS A 476 4.49 18.10 23.91
C LYS A 476 3.10 18.74 24.02
N ILE A 477 2.22 18.49 23.05
CA ILE A 477 0.85 19.04 23.05
C ILE A 477 0.05 18.44 24.20
N ILE A 478 0.14 17.14 24.37
CA ILE A 478 -0.55 16.41 25.42
C ILE A 478 0.00 16.79 26.81
N ASP A 479 1.30 17.00 26.96
CA ASP A 479 1.92 17.39 28.23
C ASP A 479 1.38 18.74 28.76
N ARG A 480 0.89 19.63 27.87
CA ARG A 480 0.23 20.90 28.27
C ARG A 480 -1.07 20.68 29.05
N LEU A 481 -1.63 19.48 29.00
CA LEU A 481 -2.78 19.10 29.83
C LEU A 481 -2.37 18.70 31.26
N HIS A 482 -1.07 18.72 31.55
CA HIS A 482 -0.46 18.32 32.82
C HIS A 482 -0.86 16.91 33.29
N PRO A 483 -0.84 15.86 32.44
CA PRO A 483 -1.06 14.51 32.91
C PRO A 483 0.05 14.07 33.86
N LYS A 484 -0.24 13.11 34.74
CA LYS A 484 0.79 12.44 35.55
C LYS A 484 1.74 11.63 34.67
N LYS A 485 1.17 10.90 33.71
CA LYS A 485 1.87 9.96 32.83
C LYS A 485 1.22 9.94 31.45
N ILE A 486 2.01 9.79 30.41
CA ILE A 486 1.60 9.65 29.01
C ILE A 486 2.08 8.29 28.52
N ILE A 487 1.15 7.46 28.06
CA ILE A 487 1.43 6.15 27.48
C ILE A 487 1.04 6.20 26.01
N ILE A 488 2.03 6.11 25.13
CA ILE A 488 1.79 5.96 23.69
C ILE A 488 1.72 4.46 23.36
N VAL A 489 0.63 4.04 22.73
CA VAL A 489 0.42 2.63 22.37
C VAL A 489 0.46 2.50 20.86
N SER A 490 1.37 1.71 20.32
CA SER A 490 1.40 1.39 18.90
C SER A 490 0.58 0.13 18.61
N SER A 491 -0.36 0.20 17.67
CA SER A 491 -1.09 -0.97 17.17
C SER A 491 -0.24 -1.91 16.31
N ALA A 492 0.95 -1.45 15.92
CA ALA A 492 1.97 -2.22 15.22
C ALA A 492 3.08 -2.68 16.17
N PRO A 493 3.76 -3.79 15.85
CA PRO A 493 5.07 -4.10 16.42
C PRO A 493 6.14 -3.07 16.05
N GLN A 494 7.30 -3.18 16.69
CA GLN A 494 8.45 -2.32 16.42
C GLN A 494 8.94 -2.50 14.98
N ILE A 495 8.94 -1.42 14.19
CA ILE A 495 9.50 -1.41 12.83
C ILE A 495 11.02 -1.41 12.93
N ARG A 496 11.63 -2.55 12.59
CA ARG A 496 13.05 -2.86 12.79
C ARG A 496 13.84 -2.97 11.49
N TYR A 497 13.18 -3.26 10.38
CA TYR A 497 13.82 -3.52 9.09
C TYR A 497 13.14 -2.74 7.96
N PRO A 498 13.88 -2.44 6.88
CA PRO A 498 13.34 -1.72 5.74
C PRO A 498 12.29 -2.52 4.97
N ASP A 499 11.46 -1.81 4.20
CA ASP A 499 10.63 -2.43 3.18
C ASP A 499 11.27 -2.32 1.78
N CYS A 500 11.14 -3.40 1.01
CA CYS A 500 11.64 -3.52 -0.35
C CYS A 500 10.59 -3.96 -1.35
N TYR A 501 9.32 -3.92 -0.98
CA TYR A 501 8.24 -4.40 -1.82
C TYR A 501 7.32 -3.29 -2.31
N GLY A 502 7.53 -2.04 -1.86
CA GLY A 502 6.88 -0.85 -2.40
C GLY A 502 6.30 0.09 -1.33
N ILE A 503 6.80 0.01 -0.10
CA ILE A 503 6.58 1.00 0.96
C ILE A 503 7.87 1.83 1.10
N ASP A 504 7.76 3.15 1.26
CA ASP A 504 8.93 4.04 1.44
C ASP A 504 9.54 3.94 2.85
N MET A 505 10.10 2.77 3.17
CA MET A 505 10.87 2.49 4.38
C MET A 505 12.22 1.90 4.00
N SER A 506 13.02 2.62 3.20
CA SER A 506 14.21 2.02 2.56
C SER A 506 15.53 2.21 3.33
N LYS A 507 15.56 3.08 4.34
CA LYS A 507 16.81 3.50 5.02
C LYS A 507 16.83 3.02 6.47
N MET A 508 17.81 2.18 6.80
CA MET A 508 17.95 1.58 8.13
C MET A 508 18.05 2.62 9.26
N GLY A 509 18.85 3.67 9.07
CA GLY A 509 19.05 4.72 10.08
C GLY A 509 17.86 5.62 10.35
N GLN A 510 16.71 5.38 9.72
CA GLN A 510 15.47 6.15 9.97
C GLN A 510 14.55 5.46 10.98
N PHE A 511 14.79 4.21 11.35
CA PHE A 511 13.92 3.48 12.27
C PHE A 511 14.35 3.75 13.72
N VAL A 512 13.42 4.24 14.54
CA VAL A 512 13.69 4.52 15.95
C VAL A 512 14.04 3.25 16.73
N ALA A 513 13.47 2.10 16.35
CA ALA A 513 13.81 0.82 16.95
C ALA A 513 15.25 0.38 16.63
N PHE A 514 15.72 0.67 15.41
CA PHE A 514 17.11 0.41 15.04
C PHE A 514 18.06 1.35 15.79
N GLU A 515 17.75 2.65 15.84
CA GLU A 515 18.51 3.63 16.62
C GLU A 515 18.61 3.24 18.10
N ALA A 516 17.50 2.81 18.70
CA ALA A 516 17.44 2.31 20.05
C ALA A 516 18.35 1.08 20.28
N ALA A 517 18.31 0.09 19.39
CA ALA A 517 19.18 -1.08 19.49
C ALA A 517 20.66 -0.72 19.37
N ILE A 518 21.02 0.18 18.44
CA ILE A 518 22.39 0.67 18.30
C ILE A 518 22.86 1.43 19.55
N GLN A 519 22.00 2.26 20.15
CA GLN A 519 22.33 2.97 21.37
C GLN A 519 22.51 2.01 22.56
N LEU A 520 21.64 1.01 22.70
CA LEU A 520 21.78 -0.02 23.74
C LEU A 520 23.07 -0.83 23.60
N LEU A 521 23.49 -1.18 22.37
CA LEU A 521 24.76 -1.86 22.13
C LEU A 521 25.94 -1.00 22.63
N LYS A 522 25.91 0.31 22.38
CA LYS A 522 26.94 1.24 22.84
C LYS A 522 26.94 1.40 24.36
N GLU A 523 25.76 1.62 24.95
CA GLU A 523 25.60 1.79 26.40
C GLU A 523 26.08 0.56 27.20
N ARG A 524 26.05 -0.64 26.59
CA ARG A 524 26.47 -1.90 27.21
C ARG A 524 27.87 -2.38 26.80
N GLY A 525 28.63 -1.60 26.03
CA GLY A 525 29.97 -1.99 25.58
C GLY A 525 29.98 -3.17 24.59
N MET A 526 28.90 -3.36 23.82
CA MET A 526 28.70 -4.45 22.86
C MET A 526 28.89 -3.98 21.40
N GLU A 527 29.67 -2.94 21.15
CA GLU A 527 29.88 -2.38 19.81
C GLU A 527 30.52 -3.37 18.84
N HIS A 528 31.25 -4.36 19.34
CA HIS A 528 31.84 -5.44 18.53
C HIS A 528 30.78 -6.18 17.70
N ILE A 529 29.54 -6.32 18.20
CA ILE A 529 28.42 -6.96 17.48
C ILE A 529 28.10 -6.18 16.20
N ILE A 530 28.14 -4.84 16.25
CA ILE A 530 27.86 -4.00 15.07
C ILE A 530 28.87 -4.28 13.96
N GLU A 531 30.15 -4.40 14.33
CA GLU A 531 31.23 -4.67 13.39
C GLU A 531 31.19 -6.10 12.85
N GLU A 532 30.92 -7.10 13.70
CA GLU A 532 30.72 -8.49 13.27
C GLU A 532 29.58 -8.64 12.26
N VAL A 533 28.43 -8.01 12.54
CA VAL A 533 27.27 -8.03 11.63
C VAL A 533 27.63 -7.36 10.30
N TYR A 534 28.35 -6.24 10.35
CA TYR A 534 28.79 -5.55 9.15
C TYR A 534 29.70 -6.42 8.28
N GLN A 535 30.67 -7.12 8.86
CA GLN A 535 31.55 -8.03 8.11
C GLN A 535 30.76 -9.21 7.51
N LYS A 536 29.83 -9.81 8.27
CA LYS A 536 28.93 -10.87 7.75
C LYS A 536 28.07 -10.37 6.59
N CYS A 537 27.49 -9.17 6.71
CA CYS A 537 26.69 -8.57 5.64
C CYS A 537 27.52 -8.32 4.38
N LYS A 538 28.75 -7.78 4.50
CA LYS A 538 29.63 -7.55 3.35
C LYS A 538 30.04 -8.84 2.66
N ALA A 539 30.39 -9.87 3.42
CA ALA A 539 30.71 -11.18 2.86
C ALA A 539 29.50 -11.78 2.12
N SER A 540 28.30 -11.65 2.70
CA SER A 540 27.06 -12.19 2.11
C SER A 540 26.64 -11.50 0.81
N LEU A 541 26.98 -10.22 0.63
CA LEU A 541 26.67 -9.50 -0.63
C LEU A 541 27.39 -10.07 -1.86
N LEU A 542 28.42 -10.92 -1.67
CA LEU A 542 29.14 -11.61 -2.74
C LEU A 542 28.47 -12.94 -3.14
N LEU A 543 27.50 -13.42 -2.37
CA LEU A 543 26.80 -14.67 -2.62
C LEU A 543 25.60 -14.47 -3.57
N PRO A 544 25.13 -15.52 -4.24
CA PRO A 544 23.82 -15.52 -4.90
C PRO A 544 22.71 -15.14 -3.91
N LYS A 545 21.70 -14.40 -4.36
CA LYS A 545 20.64 -13.88 -3.47
C LYS A 545 19.91 -14.99 -2.71
N GLU A 546 19.81 -16.18 -3.29
CA GLU A 546 19.22 -17.39 -2.71
C GLU A 546 19.95 -17.89 -1.47
N GLU A 547 21.25 -17.59 -1.34
CA GLU A 547 22.10 -17.98 -0.21
C GLU A 547 22.21 -16.88 0.86
N ILE A 548 21.67 -15.68 0.59
CA ILE A 548 21.78 -14.55 1.50
C ILE A 548 20.82 -14.70 2.69
N VAL A 549 21.38 -14.62 3.89
CA VAL A 549 20.64 -14.61 5.16
C VAL A 549 20.65 -13.21 5.76
N ASN A 550 19.53 -12.82 6.39
CA ASN A 550 19.43 -11.56 7.10
C ASN A 550 20.24 -11.57 8.42
N HIS A 551 21.51 -11.20 8.36
CA HIS A 551 22.38 -11.06 9.54
C HIS A 551 22.05 -9.86 10.43
N VAL A 552 21.26 -8.90 9.95
CA VAL A 552 20.88 -7.70 10.74
C VAL A 552 20.05 -8.08 11.97
N LYS A 553 19.42 -9.27 11.98
CA LYS A 553 18.73 -9.82 13.16
C LYS A 553 19.64 -9.92 14.39
N ASP A 554 20.95 -10.12 14.19
CA ASP A 554 21.93 -10.21 15.27
C ASP A 554 22.08 -8.89 16.05
N ILE A 555 21.73 -7.74 15.46
CA ILE A 555 21.72 -6.43 16.15
C ILE A 555 20.69 -6.39 17.29
N TYR A 556 19.56 -7.08 17.10
CA TYR A 556 18.45 -7.08 18.05
C TYR A 556 18.50 -8.25 19.04
N ARG A 557 19.22 -9.33 18.71
CA ARG A 557 19.27 -10.56 19.51
C ARG A 557 19.68 -10.36 20.99
N PRO A 558 20.58 -9.42 21.36
CA PRO A 558 20.96 -9.20 22.76
C PRO A 558 19.87 -8.57 23.63
N PHE A 559 18.73 -8.16 23.07
CA PHE A 559 17.71 -7.38 23.77
C PHE A 559 16.33 -8.02 23.69
N THR A 560 15.59 -7.89 24.80
CA THR A 560 14.15 -8.11 24.84
C THR A 560 13.40 -6.99 24.11
N GLN A 561 12.13 -7.23 23.77
CA GLN A 561 11.32 -6.21 23.11
C GLN A 561 11.10 -5.00 24.04
N GLU A 562 10.94 -5.27 25.34
CA GLU A 562 10.72 -4.30 26.40
C GLU A 562 11.93 -3.39 26.60
N GLU A 563 13.16 -3.92 26.54
CA GLU A 563 14.39 -3.11 26.61
C GLU A 563 14.48 -2.13 25.42
N ILE A 564 14.14 -2.59 24.22
CA ILE A 564 14.10 -1.72 23.03
C ILE A 564 12.99 -0.67 23.18
N SER A 565 11.79 -1.06 23.61
CA SER A 565 10.67 -0.12 23.84
C SER A 565 11.03 0.96 24.87
N ALA A 566 11.71 0.57 25.96
CA ALA A 566 12.18 1.50 26.99
C ALA A 566 13.23 2.47 26.42
N GLN A 567 14.14 2.00 25.57
CA GLN A 567 15.10 2.89 24.93
C GLN A 567 14.44 3.82 23.90
N ILE A 568 13.48 3.32 23.11
CA ILE A 568 12.68 4.16 22.22
C ILE A 568 11.95 5.26 23.01
N THR A 569 11.38 4.90 24.17
CA THR A 569 10.72 5.84 25.08
C THR A 569 11.67 7.00 25.43
N LYS A 570 12.93 6.71 25.81
CA LYS A 570 13.94 7.75 26.06
C LYS A 570 14.22 8.62 24.84
N ILE A 571 14.34 8.01 23.65
CA ILE A 571 14.64 8.72 22.40
C ILE A 571 13.52 9.70 22.03
N ILE A 572 12.26 9.27 22.16
CA ILE A 572 11.11 10.09 21.76
C ILE A 572 10.63 11.05 22.85
N THR A 573 11.09 10.88 24.10
CA THR A 573 10.74 11.79 25.20
C THR A 573 11.45 13.14 25.00
N PRO A 574 10.71 14.27 24.93
CA PRO A 574 11.31 15.59 24.81
C PRO A 574 11.97 16.02 26.14
N ALA A 575 13.02 16.84 26.09
CA ALA A 575 13.76 17.25 27.29
C ALA A 575 12.97 18.16 28.27
N ASN A 576 11.93 18.86 27.79
CA ASN A 576 11.16 19.85 28.55
C ASN A 576 9.70 19.44 28.68
N ILE A 577 9.44 18.27 29.29
CA ILE A 577 8.08 17.83 29.64
C ILE A 577 8.01 17.50 31.13
N ASN A 578 6.79 17.51 31.69
CA ASN A 578 6.58 17.23 33.11
C ASN A 578 6.11 15.80 33.37
N ALA A 579 5.31 15.24 32.46
CA ALA A 579 4.75 13.91 32.61
C ALA A 579 5.79 12.80 32.39
N GLU A 580 5.63 11.68 33.09
CA GLU A 580 6.33 10.43 32.76
C GLU A 580 5.85 9.93 31.38
N VAL A 581 6.74 9.43 30.54
CA VAL A 581 6.38 8.88 29.22
C VAL A 581 6.71 7.39 29.17
N GLU A 582 5.80 6.60 28.59
CA GLU A 582 5.99 5.18 28.29
C GLU A 582 5.49 4.87 26.88
N VAL A 583 6.12 3.90 26.21
CA VAL A 583 5.68 3.40 24.91
C VAL A 583 5.41 1.90 24.97
N ILE A 584 4.22 1.50 24.55
CA ILE A 584 3.80 0.11 24.41
C ILE A 584 3.69 -0.22 22.92
N TYR A 585 4.23 -1.36 22.51
CA TYR A 585 4.08 -1.87 21.14
C TYR A 585 3.18 -3.10 21.12
N GLN A 586 2.50 -3.33 20.00
CA GLN A 586 1.85 -4.60 19.76
C GLN A 586 2.90 -5.72 19.62
N THR A 587 2.58 -6.92 20.10
CA THR A 587 3.47 -8.07 19.92
C THR A 587 3.30 -8.69 18.53
N LEU A 588 4.34 -9.36 18.04
CA LEU A 588 4.26 -10.10 16.77
C LEU A 588 3.20 -11.22 16.82
N ASP A 589 3.09 -11.92 17.95
CA ASP A 589 2.12 -13.00 18.11
C ASP A 589 0.68 -12.46 18.04
N ASN A 590 0.41 -11.35 18.72
CA ASN A 590 -0.90 -10.70 18.67
C ASN A 590 -1.23 -10.16 17.28
N LEU A 591 -0.23 -9.66 16.53
CA LEU A 591 -0.41 -9.27 15.13
C LEU A 591 -0.90 -10.46 14.30
N HIS A 592 -0.29 -11.63 14.45
CA HIS A 592 -0.69 -12.83 13.70
C HIS A 592 -2.03 -13.39 14.16
N VAL A 593 -2.40 -13.23 15.43
CA VAL A 593 -3.76 -13.54 15.91
C VAL A 593 -4.78 -12.60 15.29
N ALA A 594 -4.47 -11.31 15.17
CA ALA A 594 -5.39 -10.32 14.60
C ALA A 594 -5.53 -10.42 13.07
N CYS A 595 -4.44 -10.72 12.37
CA CYS A 595 -4.35 -10.71 10.91
C CYS A 595 -3.87 -12.09 10.37
N PRO A 596 -4.64 -13.18 10.56
CA PRO A 596 -4.17 -14.54 10.29
C PRO A 596 -3.87 -14.83 8.79
N ASP A 597 -4.50 -14.10 7.87
CA ASP A 597 -4.30 -14.24 6.42
C ASP A 597 -3.20 -13.32 5.86
N HIS A 598 -2.58 -12.49 6.71
CA HIS A 598 -1.58 -11.48 6.35
C HIS A 598 -0.34 -11.61 7.24
N THR A 599 0.32 -12.76 7.17
CA THR A 599 1.48 -13.14 7.98
C THR A 599 2.80 -12.49 7.52
N GLY A 600 2.78 -11.69 6.46
CA GLY A 600 3.96 -10.96 6.00
C GLY A 600 4.39 -9.89 7.01
N ASP A 601 5.48 -10.12 7.74
CA ASP A 601 5.91 -9.32 8.89
C ASP A 601 7.40 -8.88 8.82
N TRP A 602 8.02 -8.92 7.64
CA TRP A 602 9.47 -8.79 7.45
C TRP A 602 10.08 -7.49 8.01
N TYR A 603 9.34 -6.37 8.02
CA TYR A 603 9.77 -5.12 8.63
C TYR A 603 9.80 -5.18 10.18
N PHE A 604 9.16 -6.18 10.80
CA PHE A 604 9.17 -6.43 12.23
C PHE A 604 10.10 -7.60 12.60
N SER A 605 9.97 -8.73 11.89
CA SER A 605 10.64 -10.01 12.19
C SER A 605 12.00 -10.16 11.51
N GLY A 606 12.21 -9.46 10.39
CA GLY A 606 13.34 -9.63 9.50
C GLY A 606 13.24 -10.85 8.58
N ASN A 607 12.08 -11.53 8.53
CA ASN A 607 11.84 -12.72 7.71
C ASN A 607 11.22 -12.35 6.36
N TYR A 608 12.07 -11.99 5.39
CA TYR A 608 11.59 -11.59 4.06
C TYR A 608 10.94 -12.76 3.30
N PRO A 609 9.85 -12.51 2.55
CA PRO A 609 9.19 -13.51 1.71
C PRO A 609 10.00 -13.90 0.49
N THR A 610 10.98 -13.08 0.08
CA THR A 610 11.82 -13.36 -1.10
C THR A 610 13.32 -13.28 -0.77
N PRO A 611 14.16 -14.07 -1.46
CA PRO A 611 15.61 -13.98 -1.33
C PRO A 611 16.17 -12.58 -1.59
N GLY A 612 15.65 -11.88 -2.60
CA GLY A 612 16.06 -10.49 -2.86
C GLY A 612 15.76 -9.53 -1.70
N GLY A 613 14.73 -9.80 -0.89
CA GLY A 613 14.48 -9.02 0.33
C GLY A 613 15.60 -9.14 1.36
N ASN A 614 16.16 -10.33 1.55
CA ASN A 614 17.33 -10.54 2.42
C ASN A 614 18.55 -9.76 1.90
N LYS A 615 18.78 -9.74 0.58
CA LYS A 615 19.84 -8.94 -0.05
C LYS A 615 19.67 -7.45 0.23
N VAL A 616 18.44 -6.94 0.14
CA VAL A 616 18.12 -5.54 0.39
C VAL A 616 18.41 -5.13 1.82
N VAL A 617 17.97 -5.90 2.82
CA VAL A 617 18.16 -5.52 4.23
C VAL A 617 19.64 -5.49 4.63
N ILE A 618 20.45 -6.44 4.15
CA ILE A 618 21.90 -6.42 4.44
C ILE A 618 22.60 -5.26 3.73
N LYS A 619 22.19 -4.92 2.50
CA LYS A 619 22.73 -3.76 1.77
C LYS A 619 22.32 -2.45 2.45
N ALA A 620 21.10 -2.35 2.97
CA ALA A 620 20.65 -1.20 3.73
C ALA A 620 21.47 -0.99 5.02
N PHE A 621 21.84 -2.09 5.70
CA PHE A 621 22.71 -2.03 6.87
C PHE A 621 24.15 -1.62 6.51
N VAL A 622 24.71 -2.18 5.43
CA VAL A 622 26.04 -1.79 4.91
C VAL A 622 26.05 -0.30 4.54
N ASN A 623 25.04 0.18 3.81
CA ASN A 623 24.91 1.59 3.47
C ASN A 623 24.89 2.48 4.71
N TRP A 624 24.13 2.11 5.74
CA TRP A 624 24.10 2.84 7.01
C TRP A 624 25.49 2.89 7.68
N LYS A 625 26.19 1.75 7.77
CA LYS A 625 27.51 1.67 8.41
C LYS A 625 28.59 2.44 7.65
N GLU A 626 28.49 2.49 6.32
CA GLU A 626 29.41 3.23 5.46
C GLU A 626 29.01 4.72 5.28
N GLY A 627 27.91 5.17 5.92
CA GLY A 627 27.44 6.55 5.81
C GLY A 627 26.82 6.90 4.45
N SER A 628 26.47 5.89 3.65
CA SER A 628 25.84 6.04 2.34
C SER A 628 24.34 6.30 2.50
N ASN A 629 23.87 7.35 1.83
CA ASN A 629 22.44 7.71 1.76
C ASN A 629 21.68 7.02 0.60
N GLN A 630 22.32 6.09 -0.10
CA GLN A 630 21.74 5.38 -1.24
C GLN A 630 20.68 4.35 -0.82
N ARG A 631 19.72 4.09 -1.72
CA ARG A 631 18.75 3.01 -1.55
C ARG A 631 19.47 1.66 -1.71
N ALA A 632 18.96 0.65 -1.05
CA ALA A 632 19.54 -0.69 -1.08
C ALA A 632 19.16 -1.49 -2.34
N TYR A 633 18.19 -1.02 -3.12
CA TYR A 633 17.73 -1.61 -4.39
C TYR A 633 17.52 -0.52 -5.43
#